data_AF-A0A3E1E172-F1
#
_entry.id   AF-A0A3E1E172-F1
#
_cell.length_a   1.000
_cell.length_b   1.000
_cell.length_c   1.000
_cell.angle_alpha   90.00
_cell.angle_beta   90.00
_cell.angle_gamma   90.00
#
_symmetry.space_group_name_H-M   'P 1'
#
loop_
_entity.id
_entity.type
_entity.pdbx_description
1 polymer ?
#
loop_
_entity_poly.entity_id
_entity_poly.type
_entity_poly.pdbx_seq_one_letter_code
_entity_poly.pdbx_strand_id
1 'polypeptide(L)'
;MACLFSALASAGEPVPLRFGARASLEATETDGAWTMTVTGPNPHVWLTGIPAGVTPTTHPILSFEYFATAPVPNLQVRVPFAEGAAHLRAGALPLAETWRPFGIDLRLAKEAYAAGPGKDFALILGTEPGFRFQIRNLQLRAPNEEEARSEADRQERRQQREREAAEWLESLRRPYRGRITSVTIQAETIEVRADVKGRIRVGEATAVAGPAIPRFDGKRDRAADVFQIVDDAGVPLTPPARASAWEGQRSLPRLTAKGIKGLGGIPMNLTADHEIFALGIEHATVNIVVNALLRPGAAPGWAPWEFEGRTVHLNAAYLRTLDATVRTLSQKGVIVSAILLVGNQRDAAGRPAQPMIHPDALPEGTFAMPDVVTPEGAELYRAVIHLLTERYTREEGEFGRISNWILHNEVNQAGTWTNMGEQPMPRYVRTYMQSCRLVYLSARRFDPRARVFISLTHHWTELSGGLQTYVVRDLLELFAEAARVEGDFEWGVAYHPYPEPMTQPDVWKHVEGYDFDVPYITPKNIEVLPAYLAQERFLYKGKPRGIVLSEQGINAVSLAPEEQERQAAGIVYTMERVRRIPAIEAFHYHAYRDSPEAEGGLLLGLTNPQAGHKRAWEIYAAIGTEREKEVTGFAWPLMGLSGPDAPELQIRPVAGAR
;
A
#
# COMPACT_ATOMS: atom_id res chain seq x y z
N MET A 1 12.08 26.99 -35.06
CA MET A 1 11.59 27.13 -36.43
C MET A 1 11.53 25.72 -37.03
N ALA A 2 10.35 25.32 -37.50
CA ALA A 2 10.01 24.11 -38.25
C ALA A 2 9.95 22.74 -37.52
N CYS A 3 8.69 22.26 -37.42
CA CYS A 3 8.22 20.89 -37.57
C CYS A 3 8.36 19.88 -36.41
N LEU A 4 7.29 19.77 -35.62
CA LEU A 4 6.45 18.55 -35.58
C LEU A 4 5.07 18.92 -35.02
N PHE A 5 4.28 19.57 -35.85
CA PHE A 5 2.83 19.63 -35.71
C PHE A 5 2.25 18.28 -36.11
N SER A 6 1.35 17.76 -35.28
CA SER A 6 0.12 17.09 -35.71
C SER A 6 0.26 15.95 -36.73
N ALA A 7 0.46 14.72 -36.24
CA ALA A 7 -0.20 13.57 -36.85
C ALA A 7 -1.65 13.54 -36.30
N LEU A 8 -2.54 14.36 -36.88
CA LEU A 8 -3.96 14.07 -36.85
C LEU A 8 -4.10 12.75 -37.61
N ALA A 9 -4.21 11.64 -36.89
CA ALA A 9 -4.65 10.39 -37.47
C ALA A 9 -5.95 10.69 -38.22
N SER A 10 -6.03 10.29 -39.49
CA SER A 10 -7.27 10.34 -40.27
C SER A 10 -8.39 9.74 -39.43
N ALA A 11 -9.35 10.56 -38.99
CA ALA A 11 -10.49 10.09 -38.23
C ALA A 11 -11.29 9.16 -39.16
N GLY A 12 -11.42 7.89 -38.77
CA GLY A 12 -12.24 6.96 -39.52
C GLY A 12 -13.72 7.31 -39.37
N GLU A 13 -14.49 7.13 -40.45
CA GLU A 13 -15.95 7.25 -40.37
C GLU A 13 -16.51 6.25 -39.35
N PRO A 14 -17.54 6.61 -38.56
CA PRO A 14 -18.12 5.71 -37.58
C PRO A 14 -18.54 4.37 -38.20
N VAL A 15 -18.13 3.27 -37.56
CA VAL A 15 -18.42 1.91 -38.01
C VAL A 15 -19.53 1.33 -37.14
N PRO A 16 -20.75 1.14 -37.68
CA PRO A 16 -21.85 0.57 -36.93
C PRO A 16 -21.58 -0.90 -36.59
N LEU A 17 -21.88 -1.28 -35.36
CA LEU A 17 -21.79 -2.66 -34.89
C LEU A 17 -23.17 -3.31 -34.83
N ARG A 18 -23.20 -4.64 -34.89
CA ARG A 18 -24.43 -5.43 -34.84
C ARG A 18 -24.47 -6.28 -33.58
N PHE A 19 -25.65 -6.42 -32.99
CA PHE A 19 -25.85 -7.37 -31.90
C PHE A 19 -25.87 -8.80 -32.45
N GLY A 20 -24.94 -9.62 -31.97
CA GLY A 20 -24.83 -11.05 -32.26
C GLY A 20 -25.49 -11.91 -31.19
N ALA A 21 -24.87 -13.06 -30.92
CA ALA A 21 -25.33 -14.01 -29.90
C ALA A 21 -25.42 -13.37 -28.51
N ARG A 22 -26.31 -13.92 -27.68
CA ARG A 22 -26.64 -13.41 -26.34
C ARG A 22 -26.66 -14.56 -25.36
N ALA A 23 -26.30 -14.30 -24.11
CA ALA A 23 -26.55 -15.22 -23.00
C ALA A 23 -27.17 -14.44 -21.84
N SER A 24 -28.13 -15.08 -21.15
CA SER A 24 -28.86 -14.49 -20.01
C SER A 24 -29.49 -13.12 -20.31
N LEU A 25 -29.82 -12.87 -21.59
CA LEU A 25 -30.40 -11.64 -22.11
C LEU A 25 -31.43 -11.96 -23.19
N GLU A 26 -32.63 -11.44 -23.01
CA GLU A 26 -33.60 -11.30 -24.09
C GLU A 26 -33.52 -9.89 -24.65
N ALA A 27 -33.62 -9.72 -25.97
CA ALA A 27 -33.67 -8.39 -26.53
C ALA A 27 -34.56 -8.30 -27.77
N THR A 28 -35.37 -7.25 -27.82
CA THR A 28 -36.27 -6.91 -28.92
C THR A 28 -35.87 -5.57 -29.52
N GLU A 29 -35.83 -5.51 -30.85
CA GLU A 29 -35.56 -4.29 -31.58
C GLU A 29 -36.88 -3.60 -31.96
N THR A 30 -36.96 -2.30 -31.74
CA THR A 30 -38.08 -1.47 -32.19
C THR A 30 -37.51 -0.11 -32.59
N ASP A 31 -37.77 0.32 -33.83
CA ASP A 31 -37.30 1.60 -34.39
C ASP A 31 -35.79 1.85 -34.20
N GLY A 32 -34.98 0.80 -34.38
CA GLY A 32 -33.51 0.86 -34.25
C GLY A 32 -32.98 0.91 -32.82
N ALA A 33 -33.85 0.80 -31.81
CA ALA A 33 -33.49 0.67 -30.40
C ALA A 33 -33.71 -0.76 -29.91
N TRP A 34 -32.69 -1.31 -29.25
CA TRP A 34 -32.72 -2.62 -28.64
C TRP A 34 -33.12 -2.50 -27.19
N THR A 35 -34.28 -3.03 -26.84
CA THR A 35 -34.71 -3.23 -25.46
C THR A 35 -34.12 -4.53 -24.97
N MET A 36 -33.32 -4.49 -23.90
CA MET A 36 -32.67 -5.65 -23.31
C MET A 36 -33.27 -5.93 -21.93
N THR A 37 -33.60 -7.19 -21.68
CA THR A 37 -34.11 -7.71 -20.41
C THR A 37 -33.18 -8.81 -19.91
N VAL A 38 -32.66 -8.65 -18.69
CA VAL A 38 -31.77 -9.63 -18.06
C VAL A 38 -32.57 -10.81 -17.54
N THR A 39 -32.20 -12.03 -17.94
CA THR A 39 -32.94 -13.26 -17.60
C THR A 39 -32.18 -14.23 -16.70
N GLY A 40 -30.88 -14.00 -16.47
CA GLY A 40 -30.04 -14.90 -15.68
C GLY A 40 -28.69 -14.30 -15.30
N PRO A 41 -27.79 -15.07 -14.68
CA PRO A 41 -26.47 -14.59 -14.28
C PRO A 41 -25.55 -14.37 -15.50
N ASN A 42 -24.57 -13.47 -15.34
CA ASN A 42 -23.59 -13.06 -16.36
C ASN A 42 -24.20 -12.68 -17.74
N PRO A 43 -25.17 -11.76 -17.76
CA PRO A 43 -25.77 -11.28 -19.00
C PRO A 43 -24.72 -10.66 -19.93
N HIS A 44 -24.65 -11.16 -21.16
CA HIS A 44 -23.76 -10.59 -22.16
C HIS A 44 -24.29 -10.70 -23.58
N VAL A 45 -23.87 -9.73 -24.40
CA VAL A 45 -24.20 -9.67 -25.83
C VAL A 45 -22.93 -9.47 -26.65
N TRP A 46 -22.78 -10.31 -27.67
CA TRP A 46 -21.69 -10.21 -28.63
C TRP A 46 -21.95 -9.08 -29.63
N LEU A 47 -20.91 -8.32 -29.96
CA LEU A 47 -20.94 -7.24 -30.94
C LEU A 47 -20.10 -7.66 -32.14
N THR A 48 -20.76 -7.74 -33.30
CA THR A 48 -20.17 -8.24 -34.55
C THR A 48 -20.16 -7.15 -35.62
N GLY A 49 -19.59 -7.46 -36.79
CA GLY A 49 -19.61 -6.57 -37.94
C GLY A 49 -18.44 -5.60 -38.00
N ILE A 50 -17.28 -5.94 -37.40
CA ILE A 50 -16.09 -5.10 -37.41
C ILE A 50 -15.24 -5.39 -38.66
N PRO A 51 -15.08 -4.43 -39.60
CA PRO A 51 -14.23 -4.60 -40.76
C PRO A 51 -12.74 -4.71 -40.39
N ALA A 52 -11.95 -5.43 -41.18
CA ALA A 52 -10.52 -5.64 -40.93
C ALA A 52 -9.68 -4.34 -40.96
N GLY A 53 -10.17 -3.26 -41.57
CA GLY A 53 -9.47 -1.96 -41.63
C GLY A 53 -9.66 -1.06 -40.41
N VAL A 54 -10.47 -1.48 -39.42
CA VAL A 54 -10.70 -0.73 -38.19
C VAL A 54 -9.53 -0.93 -37.23
N THR A 55 -8.99 0.16 -36.68
CA THR A 55 -7.85 0.09 -35.77
C THR A 55 -8.10 0.91 -34.51
N PRO A 56 -7.47 0.57 -33.37
CA PRO A 56 -7.54 1.37 -32.15
C PRO A 56 -7.09 2.81 -32.32
N THR A 57 -6.27 3.10 -33.34
CA THR A 57 -5.82 4.47 -33.63
C THR A 57 -6.91 5.31 -34.28
N THR A 58 -7.71 4.70 -35.17
CA THR A 58 -8.74 5.41 -35.95
C THR A 58 -10.13 5.34 -35.32
N HIS A 59 -10.44 4.26 -34.59
CA HIS A 59 -11.74 4.05 -33.94
C HIS A 59 -11.60 3.56 -32.48
N PRO A 60 -10.92 4.33 -31.62
CA PRO A 60 -10.67 3.93 -30.23
C PRO A 60 -11.94 3.83 -29.38
N ILE A 61 -13.04 4.48 -29.76
CA ILE A 61 -14.22 4.60 -28.89
C ILE A 61 -15.32 3.64 -29.33
N LEU A 62 -15.68 2.69 -28.46
CA LEU A 62 -16.95 1.98 -28.54
C LEU A 62 -18.03 2.88 -27.94
N SER A 63 -18.97 3.33 -28.76
CA SER A 63 -20.03 4.24 -28.33
C SER A 63 -21.42 3.72 -28.65
N PHE A 64 -22.37 4.13 -27.83
CA PHE A 64 -23.79 3.89 -28.01
C PHE A 64 -24.61 4.92 -27.25
N GLU A 65 -25.89 5.03 -27.54
CA GLU A 65 -26.85 5.75 -26.71
C GLU A 65 -27.66 4.77 -25.88
N TYR A 66 -27.99 5.14 -24.65
CA TYR A 66 -28.76 4.29 -23.76
C TYR A 66 -29.88 5.04 -23.03
N PHE A 67 -30.88 4.28 -22.59
CA PHE A 67 -31.96 4.70 -21.71
C PHE A 67 -32.11 3.65 -20.61
N ALA A 68 -32.08 4.07 -19.35
CA ALA A 68 -32.17 3.16 -18.20
C ALA A 68 -32.86 3.85 -17.01
N THR A 69 -33.95 3.24 -16.54
CA THR A 69 -34.74 3.76 -15.39
C THR A 69 -34.09 3.47 -14.03
N ALA A 70 -32.95 2.77 -14.03
CA ALA A 70 -32.09 2.54 -12.88
C ALA A 70 -30.63 2.37 -13.36
N PRO A 71 -29.62 2.54 -12.49
CA PRO A 71 -28.22 2.36 -12.88
C PRO A 71 -27.90 0.90 -13.27
N VAL A 72 -27.03 0.72 -14.28
CA VAL A 72 -26.44 -0.57 -14.67
C VAL A 72 -25.03 -0.65 -14.11
N PRO A 73 -24.80 -1.30 -12.95
CA PRO A 73 -23.45 -1.44 -12.39
C PRO A 73 -22.57 -2.39 -13.22
N ASN A 74 -21.25 -2.19 -13.08
CA ASN A 74 -20.22 -3.11 -13.56
C ASN A 74 -20.32 -3.50 -15.05
N LEU A 75 -20.59 -2.53 -15.92
CA LEU A 75 -20.45 -2.69 -17.36
C LEU A 75 -18.99 -3.04 -17.69
N GLN A 76 -18.81 -4.11 -18.44
CA GLN A 76 -17.52 -4.53 -18.96
C GLN A 76 -17.60 -4.76 -20.46
N VAL A 77 -16.46 -4.63 -21.12
CA VAL A 77 -16.28 -4.94 -22.53
C VAL A 77 -15.23 -6.02 -22.65
N ARG A 78 -15.58 -7.15 -23.25
CA ARG A 78 -14.59 -8.10 -23.74
C ARG A 78 -14.01 -7.55 -25.04
N VAL A 79 -12.72 -7.25 -25.04
CA VAL A 79 -11.98 -6.63 -26.14
C VAL A 79 -11.06 -7.68 -26.78
N PRO A 80 -11.29 -8.10 -28.03
CA PRO A 80 -10.45 -9.08 -28.70
C PRO A 80 -9.12 -8.46 -29.12
N PHE A 81 -8.01 -9.21 -29.02
CA PHE A 81 -6.70 -8.85 -29.56
C PHE A 81 -6.14 -9.99 -30.41
N ALA A 82 -4.89 -9.91 -30.85
CA ALA A 82 -4.29 -10.88 -31.78
C ALA A 82 -4.42 -12.32 -31.26
N GLU A 83 -3.99 -12.55 -30.02
CA GLU A 83 -3.91 -13.87 -29.38
C GLU A 83 -4.79 -13.99 -28.12
N GLY A 84 -6.03 -13.47 -28.16
CA GLY A 84 -6.95 -13.61 -27.03
C GLY A 84 -7.95 -12.48 -26.90
N ALA A 85 -8.35 -12.19 -25.66
CA ALA A 85 -9.18 -11.05 -25.32
C ALA A 85 -8.98 -10.59 -23.87
N ALA A 86 -9.17 -9.30 -23.64
CA ALA A 86 -9.13 -8.66 -22.33
C ALA A 86 -10.55 -8.28 -21.89
N HIS A 87 -10.80 -8.25 -20.58
CA HIS A 87 -12.01 -7.67 -20.02
C HIS A 87 -11.70 -6.25 -19.52
N LEU A 88 -12.21 -5.26 -20.23
CA LEU A 88 -12.12 -3.86 -19.86
C LEU A 88 -13.33 -3.47 -19.01
N ARG A 89 -13.11 -2.95 -17.80
CA ARG A 89 -14.18 -2.38 -16.98
C ARG A 89 -14.52 -0.98 -17.49
N ALA A 90 -15.78 -0.79 -17.90
CA ALA A 90 -16.29 0.47 -18.44
C ALA A 90 -17.08 1.29 -17.40
N GLY A 91 -17.16 0.83 -16.15
CA GLY A 91 -17.86 1.52 -15.06
C GLY A 91 -19.33 1.12 -14.96
N ALA A 92 -20.20 2.08 -14.65
CA ALA A 92 -21.64 1.88 -14.59
C ALA A 92 -22.33 2.76 -15.64
N LEU A 93 -23.48 2.33 -16.14
CA LEU A 93 -24.41 3.24 -16.84
C LEU A 93 -25.27 3.92 -15.78
N PRO A 94 -25.18 5.24 -15.57
CA PRO A 94 -26.04 5.95 -14.64
C PRO A 94 -27.52 5.88 -15.06
N LEU A 95 -28.43 6.15 -14.12
CA LEU A 95 -29.83 6.40 -14.45
C LEU A 95 -29.94 7.47 -15.54
N ALA A 96 -30.75 7.19 -16.56
CA ALA A 96 -30.99 8.06 -17.71
C ALA A 96 -32.43 7.88 -18.19
N GLU A 97 -33.29 8.84 -17.84
CA GLU A 97 -34.69 8.93 -18.29
C GLU A 97 -34.83 9.62 -19.66
N THR A 98 -33.70 9.86 -20.33
CA THR A 98 -33.61 10.32 -21.72
C THR A 98 -32.45 9.57 -22.40
N TRP A 99 -32.47 9.52 -23.74
CA TRP A 99 -31.35 8.93 -24.48
C TRP A 99 -30.05 9.70 -24.19
N ARG A 100 -29.08 8.99 -23.63
CA ARG A 100 -27.79 9.55 -23.24
C ARG A 100 -26.66 8.85 -23.98
N PRO A 101 -25.71 9.58 -24.58
CA PRO A 101 -24.52 8.97 -25.17
C PRO A 101 -23.61 8.39 -24.08
N PHE A 102 -23.00 7.25 -24.40
CA PHE A 102 -21.97 6.60 -23.60
C PHE A 102 -20.81 6.18 -24.51
N GLY A 103 -19.59 6.42 -24.07
CA GLY A 103 -18.37 6.13 -24.81
C GLY A 103 -17.39 5.36 -23.94
N ILE A 104 -16.79 4.31 -24.50
CA ILE A 104 -15.81 3.44 -23.85
C ILE A 104 -14.53 3.53 -24.66
N ASP A 105 -13.47 4.05 -24.05
CA ASP A 105 -12.15 4.12 -24.68
C ASP A 105 -11.48 2.75 -24.64
N LEU A 106 -11.47 2.07 -25.77
CA LEU A 106 -10.91 0.72 -25.92
C LEU A 106 -9.39 0.70 -25.77
N ARG A 107 -8.70 1.85 -25.87
CA ARG A 107 -7.25 1.95 -25.64
C ARG A 107 -6.88 1.70 -24.18
N LEU A 108 -7.86 1.73 -23.27
CA LEU A 108 -7.67 1.35 -21.88
C LEU A 108 -7.53 -0.17 -21.70
N ALA A 109 -7.86 -0.96 -22.73
CA ALA A 109 -7.38 -2.33 -22.79
C ALA A 109 -5.85 -2.27 -22.98
N LYS A 110 -5.08 -2.89 -22.07
CA LYS A 110 -3.61 -2.87 -22.06
C LYS A 110 -2.98 -3.34 -23.39
N GLU A 111 -3.77 -4.01 -24.23
CA GLU A 111 -3.39 -4.46 -25.58
C GLU A 111 -4.30 -3.82 -26.64
N ALA A 112 -3.70 -3.55 -27.81
CA ALA A 112 -4.42 -3.07 -28.98
C ALA A 112 -5.44 -4.10 -29.47
N TYR A 113 -6.70 -3.68 -29.62
CA TYR A 113 -7.72 -4.59 -30.10
C TYR A 113 -7.46 -5.02 -31.56
N ALA A 114 -7.87 -6.24 -31.88
CA ALA A 114 -7.86 -6.78 -33.23
C ALA A 114 -9.25 -6.63 -33.88
N ALA A 115 -9.26 -6.37 -35.19
CA ALA A 115 -10.46 -6.20 -35.99
C ALA A 115 -10.50 -7.22 -37.13
N GLY A 116 -11.71 -7.54 -37.60
CA GLY A 116 -11.94 -8.48 -38.70
C GLY A 116 -12.82 -9.66 -38.30
N PRO A 117 -13.09 -10.59 -39.25
CA PRO A 117 -13.97 -11.73 -39.01
C PRO A 117 -13.55 -12.56 -37.79
N GLY A 118 -14.49 -12.83 -36.88
CA GLY A 118 -14.24 -13.61 -35.66
C GLY A 118 -13.58 -12.86 -34.51
N LYS A 119 -13.31 -11.55 -34.66
CA LYS A 119 -12.82 -10.68 -33.58
C LYS A 119 -13.97 -9.87 -33.00
N ASP A 120 -14.91 -10.57 -32.36
CA ASP A 120 -16.11 -9.95 -31.79
C ASP A 120 -15.85 -9.40 -30.38
N PHE A 121 -16.41 -8.21 -30.11
CA PHE A 121 -16.47 -7.66 -28.75
C PHE A 121 -17.66 -8.28 -28.00
N ALA A 122 -17.71 -8.14 -26.68
CA ALA A 122 -18.94 -8.43 -25.93
C ALA A 122 -19.17 -7.37 -24.86
N LEU A 123 -20.42 -6.88 -24.74
CA LEU A 123 -20.85 -6.12 -23.58
C LEU A 123 -21.30 -7.11 -22.51
N ILE A 124 -20.74 -7.00 -21.32
CA ILE A 124 -21.05 -7.85 -20.17
C ILE A 124 -21.60 -6.94 -19.07
N LEU A 125 -22.77 -7.27 -18.54
CA LEU A 125 -23.46 -6.43 -17.55
C LEU A 125 -23.39 -7.10 -16.18
N GLY A 126 -23.21 -6.31 -15.12
CA GLY A 126 -23.18 -6.81 -13.76
C GLY A 126 -24.48 -6.57 -12.99
N THR A 127 -25.64 -6.90 -13.59
CA THR A 127 -26.97 -6.66 -12.99
C THR A 127 -27.73 -7.95 -12.71
N GLU A 128 -28.77 -7.87 -11.87
CA GLU A 128 -29.65 -9.00 -11.54
C GLU A 128 -30.75 -9.24 -12.60
N PRO A 129 -31.36 -10.44 -12.63
CA PRO A 129 -32.52 -10.75 -13.46
C PRO A 129 -33.69 -9.77 -13.26
N GLY A 130 -34.43 -9.49 -14.34
CA GLY A 130 -35.56 -8.56 -14.35
C GLY A 130 -35.18 -7.12 -14.66
N PHE A 131 -33.89 -6.79 -14.72
CA PHE A 131 -33.43 -5.46 -15.12
C PHE A 131 -33.66 -5.21 -16.62
N ARG A 132 -34.15 -4.03 -16.97
CA ARG A 132 -34.47 -3.61 -18.34
C ARG A 132 -33.82 -2.28 -18.69
N PHE A 133 -33.16 -2.22 -19.85
CA PHE A 133 -32.59 -1.00 -20.40
C PHE A 133 -32.68 -1.03 -21.92
N GLN A 134 -32.41 0.11 -22.55
CA GLN A 134 -32.40 0.22 -24.01
C GLN A 134 -31.06 0.75 -24.49
N ILE A 135 -30.58 0.23 -25.62
CA ILE A 135 -29.38 0.71 -26.33
C ILE A 135 -29.71 0.94 -27.81
N ARG A 136 -29.14 1.98 -28.40
CA ARG A 136 -29.15 2.21 -29.85
C ARG A 136 -27.84 2.84 -30.32
N ASN A 137 -27.67 2.99 -31.63
CA ASN A 137 -26.53 3.69 -32.25
C ASN A 137 -25.15 3.13 -31.81
N LEU A 138 -25.05 1.80 -31.72
CA LEU A 138 -23.82 1.11 -31.34
C LEU A 138 -22.79 1.16 -32.48
N GLN A 139 -21.61 1.71 -32.20
CA GLN A 139 -20.59 1.94 -33.22
C GLN A 139 -19.18 2.06 -32.63
N LEU A 140 -18.17 1.79 -33.45
CA LEU A 140 -16.79 2.21 -33.23
C LEU A 140 -16.55 3.55 -33.93
N ARG A 141 -15.97 4.53 -33.24
CA ARG A 141 -15.74 5.86 -33.81
C ARG A 141 -14.45 6.51 -33.31
N ALA A 142 -14.05 7.58 -33.99
CA ALA A 142 -13.07 8.51 -33.47
C ALA A 142 -13.57 9.18 -32.17
N PRO A 143 -12.67 9.63 -31.28
CA PRO A 143 -13.05 10.42 -30.11
C PRO A 143 -13.77 11.70 -30.53
N ASN A 144 -14.79 12.11 -29.77
CA ASN A 144 -15.34 13.44 -29.90
C ASN A 144 -14.37 14.48 -29.29
N GLU A 145 -14.64 15.78 -29.47
CA GLU A 145 -13.75 16.82 -28.95
C GLU A 145 -13.53 16.76 -27.43
N GLU A 146 -14.57 16.42 -26.66
CA GLU A 146 -14.49 16.34 -25.20
C GLU A 146 -13.63 15.15 -24.75
N GLU A 147 -13.81 13.98 -25.36
CA GLU A 147 -13.01 12.79 -25.13
C GLU A 147 -11.55 13.01 -25.56
N ALA A 148 -11.32 13.68 -26.68
CA ALA A 148 -9.99 14.05 -27.16
C ALA A 148 -9.29 15.03 -26.21
N ARG A 149 -10.00 16.08 -25.73
CA ARG A 149 -9.50 17.00 -24.71
C ARG A 149 -9.19 16.26 -23.41
N SER A 150 -10.10 15.42 -22.94
CA SER A 150 -9.93 14.63 -21.72
C SER A 150 -8.71 13.70 -21.79
N GLU A 151 -8.47 13.06 -22.95
CA GLU A 151 -7.29 12.24 -23.18
C GLU A 151 -6.00 13.08 -23.25
N ALA A 152 -6.02 14.21 -23.96
CA ALA A 152 -4.87 15.12 -24.00
C ALA A 152 -4.49 15.60 -22.59
N ASP A 153 -5.47 15.99 -21.78
CA ASP A 153 -5.26 16.39 -20.38
C ASP A 153 -4.69 15.24 -19.53
N ARG A 154 -5.15 13.99 -19.74
CA ARG A 154 -4.60 12.80 -19.06
C ARG A 154 -3.14 12.57 -19.47
N GLN A 155 -2.84 12.66 -20.75
CA GLN A 155 -1.47 12.49 -21.27
C GLN A 155 -0.53 13.58 -20.76
N GLU A 156 -0.99 14.83 -20.74
CA GLU A 156 -0.22 15.95 -20.19
C GLU A 156 0.07 15.74 -18.70
N ARG A 157 -0.94 15.36 -17.90
CA ARG A 157 -0.75 15.00 -16.48
C ARG A 157 0.24 13.85 -16.31
N ARG A 158 0.17 12.81 -17.13
CA ARG A 158 1.11 11.68 -17.09
C ARG A 158 2.54 12.14 -17.40
N GLN A 159 2.72 12.91 -18.47
CA GLN A 159 4.03 13.46 -18.84
C GLN A 159 4.58 14.40 -17.75
N GLN A 160 3.72 15.18 -17.11
CA GLN A 160 4.11 16.04 -15.99
C GLN A 160 4.61 15.20 -14.80
N ARG A 161 3.92 14.12 -14.45
CA ARG A 161 4.35 13.19 -13.38
C ARG A 161 5.69 12.54 -13.71
N GLU A 162 5.91 12.15 -14.97
CA GLU A 162 7.21 11.60 -15.44
C GLU A 162 8.34 12.64 -15.36
N ARG A 163 8.07 13.91 -15.72
CA ARG A 163 9.03 15.00 -15.55
C ARG A 163 9.39 15.22 -14.08
N GLU A 164 8.39 15.29 -13.19
CA GLU A 164 8.60 15.43 -11.74
C GLU A 164 9.42 14.27 -11.16
N ALA A 165 9.19 13.05 -11.66
CA ALA A 165 9.95 11.87 -11.28
C ALA A 165 11.42 11.96 -11.75
N ALA A 166 11.63 12.36 -13.01
CA ALA A 166 12.97 12.53 -13.58
C ALA A 166 13.76 13.64 -12.88
N GLU A 167 13.14 14.79 -12.61
CA GLU A 167 13.73 15.91 -11.88
C GLU A 167 14.14 15.50 -10.46
N TRP A 168 13.30 14.73 -9.76
CA TRP A 168 13.64 14.24 -8.44
C TRP A 168 14.82 13.26 -8.49
N LEU A 169 14.83 12.30 -9.42
CA LEU A 169 15.97 11.38 -9.61
C LEU A 169 17.26 12.13 -9.95
N GLU A 170 17.19 13.14 -10.81
CA GLU A 170 18.33 14.00 -11.13
C GLU A 170 18.81 14.72 -9.86
N SER A 171 17.91 15.24 -9.03
CA SER A 171 18.26 15.90 -7.77
C SER A 171 18.96 14.97 -6.76
N LEU A 172 18.71 13.65 -6.83
CA LEU A 172 19.38 12.67 -5.98
C LEU A 172 20.79 12.31 -6.50
N ARG A 173 20.96 12.29 -7.82
CA ARG A 173 22.13 11.66 -8.48
C ARG A 173 23.12 12.65 -9.08
N ARG A 174 22.73 13.92 -9.28
CA ARG A 174 23.63 14.94 -9.82
C ARG A 174 24.82 15.16 -8.88
N PRO A 175 26.02 15.45 -9.42
CA PRO A 175 27.16 15.81 -8.59
C PRO A 175 26.92 17.16 -7.91
N TYR A 176 27.16 17.21 -6.59
CA TYR A 176 27.11 18.41 -5.78
C TYR A 176 28.50 18.79 -5.26
N ARG A 177 28.73 20.08 -5.01
CA ARG A 177 30.01 20.58 -4.46
C ARG A 177 30.11 20.39 -2.94
N GLY A 178 29.03 20.00 -2.30
CA GLY A 178 28.98 19.66 -0.88
C GLY A 178 27.83 18.72 -0.55
N ARG A 179 27.72 18.41 0.74
CA ARG A 179 26.66 17.58 1.31
C ARG A 179 26.32 18.09 2.71
N ILE A 180 25.02 18.17 3.01
CA ILE A 180 24.54 18.31 4.39
C ILE A 180 24.75 16.98 5.10
N THR A 181 25.54 16.98 6.17
CA THR A 181 25.90 15.78 6.94
C THR A 181 24.90 15.48 8.05
N SER A 182 24.26 16.52 8.61
CA SER A 182 23.17 16.34 9.58
C SER A 182 22.25 17.55 9.63
N VAL A 183 20.96 17.29 9.86
CA VAL A 183 19.98 18.28 10.30
C VAL A 183 19.39 17.77 11.61
N THR A 184 19.70 18.46 12.70
CA THR A 184 19.30 18.08 14.07
C THR A 184 18.26 19.04 14.58
N ILE A 185 17.10 18.52 14.99
CA ILE A 185 16.04 19.31 15.62
C ILE A 185 16.27 19.34 17.14
N GLN A 186 16.34 20.55 17.70
CA GLN A 186 16.43 20.81 19.13
C GLN A 186 15.11 21.42 19.64
N ALA A 187 15.06 21.78 20.92
CA ALA A 187 13.86 22.37 21.53
C ALA A 187 13.37 23.62 20.77
N GLU A 188 14.26 24.60 20.58
CA GLU A 188 13.93 25.91 19.99
C GLU A 188 14.66 26.20 18.67
N THR A 189 15.58 25.33 18.27
CA THR A 189 16.52 25.57 17.17
C THR A 189 16.68 24.35 16.27
N ILE A 190 17.16 24.58 15.06
CA ILE A 190 17.52 23.57 14.07
C ILE A 190 18.98 23.80 13.71
N GLU A 191 19.80 22.76 13.92
CA GLU A 191 21.22 22.78 13.60
C GLU A 191 21.45 22.06 12.27
N VAL A 192 22.06 22.77 11.30
CA VAL A 192 22.44 22.22 9.99
C VAL A 192 23.95 22.16 9.89
N ARG A 193 24.50 20.96 9.68
CA ARG A 193 25.94 20.74 9.43
C ARG A 193 26.14 20.27 8.00
N ALA A 194 27.19 20.76 7.36
CA ALA A 194 27.52 20.40 5.99
C ALA A 194 29.03 20.40 5.74
N ASP A 195 29.45 19.58 4.78
CA ASP A 195 30.77 19.60 4.18
C ASP A 195 30.65 20.16 2.75
N VAL A 196 31.27 21.30 2.46
CA VAL A 196 31.16 21.99 1.17
C VAL A 196 32.55 22.39 0.69
N LYS A 197 32.90 22.00 -0.53
CA LYS A 197 34.17 22.36 -1.15
C LYS A 197 34.11 23.77 -1.74
N GLY A 198 34.81 24.73 -1.12
CA GLY A 198 34.98 26.10 -1.63
C GLY A 198 34.90 27.19 -0.54
N ARG A 199 35.13 28.46 -0.92
CA ARG A 199 34.86 29.62 -0.05
C ARG A 199 33.35 29.91 -0.08
N ILE A 200 32.67 29.69 1.04
CA ILE A 200 31.26 30.07 1.22
C ILE A 200 31.23 31.49 1.81
N ARG A 201 30.53 32.42 1.16
CA ARG A 201 30.05 33.63 1.82
C ARG A 201 28.65 33.33 2.32
N VAL A 202 28.44 33.48 3.62
CA VAL A 202 27.11 33.40 4.22
C VAL A 202 26.65 34.84 4.45
N GLY A 203 25.62 35.26 3.72
CA GLY A 203 24.92 36.52 3.97
C GLY A 203 24.38 36.50 5.39
N GLU A 204 24.93 37.37 6.23
CA GLU A 204 24.67 37.51 7.68
C GLU A 204 24.73 36.22 8.52
N ALA A 205 25.83 35.45 8.40
CA ALA A 205 26.54 34.80 9.52
C ALA A 205 27.55 33.75 9.01
N THR A 206 28.84 34.06 9.09
CA THR A 206 29.92 33.16 8.69
C THR A 206 30.22 32.14 9.79
N ALA A 207 30.08 30.83 9.52
CA ALA A 207 30.97 29.78 10.04
C ALA A 207 30.59 28.37 9.54
N VAL A 208 31.58 27.48 9.68
CA VAL A 208 31.49 26.00 9.71
C VAL A 208 30.53 25.46 10.80
N ALA A 209 29.83 26.37 11.50
CA ALA A 209 28.56 26.17 12.19
C ALA A 209 27.72 27.43 11.88
N GLY A 210 26.66 27.31 11.08
CA GLY A 210 25.76 28.44 10.79
C GLY A 210 24.98 28.88 12.04
N PRO A 211 24.33 30.06 12.03
CA PRO A 211 23.47 30.48 13.12
C PRO A 211 22.32 29.48 13.28
N ALA A 212 21.96 29.16 14.52
CA ALA A 212 20.89 28.23 14.80
C ALA A 212 19.57 28.73 14.17
N ILE A 213 19.01 27.96 13.24
CA ILE A 213 17.75 28.32 12.58
C ILE A 213 16.66 28.18 13.64
N PRO A 214 15.81 29.18 13.92
CA PRO A 214 14.75 28.99 14.91
C PRO A 214 13.83 27.86 14.45
N ARG A 215 13.41 26.99 15.36
CA ARG A 215 12.53 25.88 15.01
C ARG A 215 11.13 26.36 14.65
N PHE A 216 10.64 27.37 15.35
CA PHE A 216 9.30 27.89 15.15
C PHE A 216 9.31 29.14 14.28
N ASP A 217 8.27 29.27 13.46
CA ASP A 217 7.88 30.50 12.76
C ASP A 217 6.43 30.81 13.17
N GLY A 218 6.27 31.68 14.16
CA GLY A 218 5.00 31.83 14.88
C GLY A 218 4.58 30.52 15.55
N LYS A 219 3.45 29.95 15.12
CA LYS A 219 2.93 28.65 15.61
C LYS A 219 3.36 27.45 14.74
N ARG A 220 4.02 27.69 13.60
CA ARG A 220 4.43 26.63 12.67
C ARG A 220 5.76 26.03 13.09
N ASP A 221 5.80 24.70 13.24
CA ASP A 221 7.02 23.93 13.48
C ASP A 221 7.76 23.65 12.15
N ARG A 222 9.01 24.11 12.00
CA ARG A 222 9.86 23.90 10.81
C ARG A 222 10.59 22.56 10.81
N ALA A 223 10.34 21.67 11.77
CA ALA A 223 11.08 20.42 11.87
C ALA A 223 10.93 19.47 10.65
N ALA A 224 9.85 19.60 9.88
CA ALA A 224 9.61 18.82 8.67
C ALA A 224 10.08 19.52 7.37
N ASP A 225 10.68 20.70 7.48
CA ASP A 225 11.15 21.48 6.33
C ASP A 225 12.33 20.81 5.62
N VAL A 226 12.59 21.29 4.40
CA VAL A 226 13.72 20.85 3.57
C VAL A 226 14.78 21.94 3.59
N PHE A 227 16.03 21.54 3.81
CA PHE A 227 17.19 22.40 3.93
C PHE A 227 18.11 22.17 2.75
N GLN A 228 18.61 23.23 2.13
CA GLN A 228 19.57 23.15 1.04
C GLN A 228 20.55 24.31 1.12
N ILE A 229 21.82 24.05 0.87
CA ILE A 229 22.83 25.11 0.79
C ILE A 229 22.96 25.54 -0.67
N VAL A 230 22.90 26.85 -0.90
CA VAL A 230 23.05 27.50 -2.20
C VAL A 230 24.22 28.48 -2.17
N ASP A 231 24.77 28.84 -3.34
CA ASP A 231 25.72 29.94 -3.46
C ASP A 231 25.03 31.31 -3.57
N ASP A 232 25.82 32.38 -3.69
CA ASP A 232 25.33 33.77 -3.80
C ASP A 232 24.38 33.99 -5.00
N ALA A 233 24.44 33.12 -6.02
CA ALA A 233 23.57 33.15 -7.20
C ALA A 233 22.32 32.26 -7.04
N GLY A 234 22.15 31.61 -5.88
CA GLY A 234 21.05 30.68 -5.62
C GLY A 234 21.26 29.29 -6.22
N VAL A 235 22.46 28.96 -6.70
CA VAL A 235 22.75 27.65 -7.29
C VAL A 235 22.94 26.61 -6.17
N PRO A 236 22.24 25.47 -6.21
CA PRO A 236 22.40 24.42 -5.20
C PRO A 236 23.82 23.85 -5.10
N LEU A 237 24.43 23.98 -3.93
CA LEU A 237 25.72 23.39 -3.58
C LEU A 237 25.59 22.00 -2.97
N THR A 238 24.44 21.67 -2.38
CA THR A 238 24.11 20.37 -1.77
C THR A 238 22.81 19.81 -2.34
N PRO A 239 22.57 18.49 -2.25
CA PRO A 239 21.20 17.98 -2.40
C PRO A 239 20.28 18.59 -1.33
N PRO A 240 18.96 18.60 -1.57
CA PRO A 240 18.00 18.88 -0.51
C PRO A 240 18.17 17.87 0.63
N ALA A 241 18.14 18.34 1.86
CA ALA A 241 18.29 17.52 3.06
C ALA A 241 17.14 17.77 4.04
N ARG A 242 16.83 16.78 4.84
CA ARG A 242 15.78 16.81 5.86
C ARG A 242 16.36 16.42 7.20
N ALA A 243 15.59 16.70 8.25
CA ALA A 243 15.92 16.26 9.60
C ALA A 243 16.26 14.76 9.67
N SER A 244 17.40 14.45 10.27
CA SER A 244 17.94 13.10 10.45
C SER A 244 18.21 12.75 11.92
N ALA A 245 18.08 13.73 12.81
CA ALA A 245 18.23 13.57 14.25
C ALA A 245 17.29 14.49 15.02
N TRP A 246 16.95 14.08 16.23
CA TRP A 246 16.07 14.82 17.14
C TRP A 246 16.60 14.72 18.58
N GLU A 247 16.63 15.84 19.30
CA GLU A 247 16.82 15.87 20.76
C GLU A 247 15.48 15.57 21.45
N GLY A 248 15.30 14.32 21.87
CA GLY A 248 14.02 13.82 22.39
C GLY A 248 13.52 14.61 23.59
N GLN A 249 12.21 14.90 23.64
CA GLN A 249 11.59 15.62 24.76
C GLN A 249 11.36 14.72 25.98
N ARG A 250 11.40 13.40 25.81
CA ARG A 250 11.19 12.41 26.87
C ARG A 250 12.31 11.37 26.84
N SER A 251 12.58 10.77 27.99
CA SER A 251 13.56 9.68 28.14
C SER A 251 12.83 8.35 28.34
N LEU A 252 12.49 7.68 27.23
CA LEU A 252 11.81 6.37 27.26
C LEU A 252 12.80 5.21 27.00
N PRO A 253 12.68 4.09 27.72
CA PRO A 253 13.55 2.92 27.51
C PRO A 253 13.18 2.21 26.20
N ARG A 254 14.08 1.41 25.64
CA ARG A 254 13.73 0.52 24.51
C ARG A 254 12.84 -0.60 25.04
N LEU A 255 11.74 -0.91 24.36
CA LEU A 255 10.93 -2.10 24.66
C LEU A 255 11.65 -3.35 24.12
N THR A 256 11.63 -4.43 24.89
CA THR A 256 12.27 -5.70 24.56
C THR A 256 11.35 -6.87 24.90
N ALA A 257 11.38 -7.90 24.06
CA ALA A 257 10.66 -9.15 24.24
C ALA A 257 11.68 -10.29 24.42
N LYS A 258 11.25 -11.41 25.02
CA LYS A 258 12.02 -12.65 25.15
C LYS A 258 12.04 -13.43 23.84
N GLY A 259 10.94 -13.40 23.10
CA GLY A 259 10.77 -14.08 21.83
C GLY A 259 10.23 -13.17 20.74
N ILE A 260 10.02 -13.75 19.56
CA ILE A 260 9.47 -13.07 18.38
C ILE A 260 7.96 -13.28 18.21
N LYS A 261 7.33 -14.14 19.02
CA LYS A 261 5.95 -14.59 18.83
C LYS A 261 4.96 -13.43 19.01
N GLY A 262 4.18 -13.12 17.99
CA GLY A 262 3.20 -12.05 18.03
C GLY A 262 2.00 -12.30 17.13
N LEU A 263 1.00 -11.42 17.20
CA LEU A 263 -0.29 -11.65 16.56
C LEU A 263 -0.78 -10.40 15.81
N GLY A 264 -1.24 -10.60 14.58
CA GLY A 264 -1.99 -9.63 13.79
C GLY A 264 -3.50 -9.86 13.88
N GLY A 265 -4.29 -8.89 13.42
CA GLY A 265 -5.74 -8.94 13.52
C GLY A 265 -6.25 -8.91 14.97
N ILE A 266 -5.60 -8.12 15.83
CA ILE A 266 -5.98 -7.98 17.25
C ILE A 266 -7.41 -7.42 17.36
N PRO A 267 -8.29 -8.05 18.16
CA PRO A 267 -9.60 -7.50 18.47
C PRO A 267 -9.52 -6.12 19.11
N MET A 268 -10.36 -5.20 18.67
CA MET A 268 -10.50 -3.88 19.28
C MET A 268 -11.28 -3.96 20.61
N ASN A 269 -11.05 -3.00 21.51
CA ASN A 269 -11.62 -2.97 22.87
C ASN A 269 -11.20 -4.18 23.72
N LEU A 270 -9.92 -4.55 23.63
CA LEU A 270 -9.37 -5.73 24.27
C LEU A 270 -9.42 -5.63 25.81
N THR A 271 -9.90 -6.69 26.46
CA THR A 271 -9.89 -6.84 27.93
C THR A 271 -8.75 -7.76 28.38
N ALA A 272 -8.30 -7.61 29.62
CA ALA A 272 -7.13 -8.32 30.14
C ALA A 272 -7.30 -9.85 30.27
N ASP A 273 -8.54 -10.35 30.22
CA ASP A 273 -8.94 -11.75 30.28
C ASP A 273 -9.19 -12.38 28.90
N HIS A 274 -9.00 -11.62 27.81
CA HIS A 274 -9.19 -12.12 26.46
C HIS A 274 -8.26 -13.30 26.14
N GLU A 275 -8.78 -14.31 25.44
CA GLU A 275 -8.12 -15.59 25.21
C GLU A 275 -6.79 -15.52 24.44
N ILE A 276 -6.58 -14.49 23.62
CA ILE A 276 -5.32 -14.30 22.87
C ILE A 276 -4.09 -14.24 23.79
N PHE A 277 -4.26 -13.87 25.06
CA PHE A 277 -3.15 -13.87 26.01
C PHE A 277 -2.70 -15.28 26.40
N ALA A 278 -3.57 -16.30 26.25
CA ALA A 278 -3.18 -17.70 26.42
C ALA A 278 -2.22 -18.18 25.32
N LEU A 279 -2.15 -17.48 24.18
CA LEU A 279 -1.18 -17.76 23.13
C LEU A 279 0.26 -17.37 23.53
N GLY A 280 0.45 -16.63 24.62
CA GLY A 280 1.77 -16.16 25.06
C GLY A 280 2.44 -15.21 24.07
N ILE A 281 1.65 -14.33 23.43
CA ILE A 281 2.15 -13.33 22.48
C ILE A 281 2.96 -12.26 23.21
N GLU A 282 4.03 -11.80 22.57
CA GLU A 282 4.92 -10.75 23.08
C GLU A 282 4.95 -9.53 22.15
N HIS A 283 4.43 -9.67 20.93
CA HIS A 283 4.27 -8.59 19.95
C HIS A 283 2.86 -8.58 19.35
N ALA A 284 2.41 -7.41 18.89
CA ALA A 284 1.12 -7.27 18.25
C ALA A 284 1.13 -6.17 17.18
N THR A 285 0.41 -6.40 16.08
CA THR A 285 0.03 -5.34 15.12
C THR A 285 -1.35 -4.78 15.43
N VAL A 286 -1.46 -3.45 15.42
CA VAL A 286 -2.73 -2.73 15.57
C VAL A 286 -2.91 -1.78 14.38
N ASN A 287 -3.96 -2.01 13.59
CA ASN A 287 -4.27 -1.17 12.44
C ASN A 287 -5.02 0.09 12.89
N ILE A 288 -4.56 1.26 12.46
CA ILE A 288 -5.14 2.56 12.82
C ILE A 288 -5.51 3.30 11.53
N VAL A 289 -6.81 3.46 11.28
CA VAL A 289 -7.32 4.26 10.17
C VAL A 289 -7.33 5.73 10.61
N VAL A 290 -6.29 6.47 10.26
CA VAL A 290 -5.99 7.77 10.86
C VAL A 290 -7.00 8.87 10.47
N ASN A 291 -7.59 8.81 9.27
CA ASN A 291 -8.66 9.71 8.85
C ASN A 291 -10.05 9.33 9.42
N ALA A 292 -10.13 8.33 10.30
CA ALA A 292 -11.29 8.08 11.15
C ALA A 292 -11.13 8.68 12.56
N LEU A 293 -9.92 9.16 12.92
CA LEU A 293 -9.63 9.82 14.20
C LEU A 293 -9.82 11.34 14.12
N LEU A 294 -9.35 11.97 13.04
CA LEU A 294 -9.45 13.42 12.84
C LEU A 294 -10.15 13.76 11.53
N ARG A 295 -10.89 14.88 11.54
CA ARG A 295 -11.51 15.49 10.36
C ARG A 295 -11.42 17.02 10.43
N PRO A 296 -11.49 17.74 9.31
CA PRO A 296 -11.36 19.20 9.30
C PRO A 296 -12.59 19.90 9.91
N GLY A 297 -13.80 19.48 9.56
CA GLY A 297 -15.05 20.16 9.97
C GLY A 297 -15.81 19.47 11.09
N ALA A 298 -16.68 20.21 11.78
CA ALA A 298 -17.55 19.70 12.84
C ALA A 298 -18.52 18.60 12.34
N ALA A 299 -18.86 17.67 13.21
CA ALA A 299 -19.90 16.67 12.99
C ALA A 299 -20.39 16.07 14.32
N PRO A 300 -21.61 15.49 14.36
CA PRO A 300 -22.10 14.78 15.54
C PRO A 300 -21.12 13.69 16.00
N GLY A 301 -20.76 13.70 17.28
CA GLY A 301 -19.82 12.75 17.87
C GLY A 301 -18.33 13.14 17.74
N TRP A 302 -18.01 14.30 17.15
CA TRP A 302 -16.64 14.80 17.00
C TRP A 302 -16.42 16.04 17.85
N ALA A 303 -15.37 16.04 18.68
CA ALA A 303 -15.06 17.15 19.59
C ALA A 303 -13.98 18.07 18.98
N PRO A 304 -14.09 19.40 19.15
CA PRO A 304 -13.03 20.31 18.70
C PRO A 304 -11.71 20.03 19.43
N TRP A 305 -10.61 20.05 18.69
CA TRP A 305 -9.25 19.86 19.19
C TRP A 305 -8.31 20.85 18.48
N GLU A 306 -7.53 21.59 19.27
CA GLU A 306 -6.63 22.63 18.77
C GLU A 306 -5.25 22.05 18.45
N PHE A 307 -4.77 22.32 17.23
CA PHE A 307 -3.43 21.94 16.80
C PHE A 307 -2.81 23.06 15.97
N GLU A 308 -1.68 23.61 16.45
CA GLU A 308 -0.92 24.69 15.80
C GLU A 308 -1.76 25.89 15.34
N GLY A 309 -2.77 26.26 16.14
CA GLY A 309 -3.66 27.39 15.87
C GLY A 309 -4.82 27.09 14.93
N ARG A 310 -5.10 25.80 14.68
CA ARG A 310 -6.26 25.35 13.92
C ARG A 310 -7.13 24.43 14.76
N THR A 311 -8.45 24.61 14.63
CA THR A 311 -9.44 23.68 15.16
C THR A 311 -9.66 22.55 14.16
N VAL A 312 -9.28 21.33 14.54
CA VAL A 312 -9.73 20.09 13.89
C VAL A 312 -10.70 19.37 14.82
N HIS A 313 -11.35 18.31 14.33
CA HIS A 313 -12.37 17.61 15.12
C HIS A 313 -11.98 16.16 15.33
N LEU A 314 -12.00 15.72 16.60
CA LEU A 314 -11.54 14.42 17.08
C LEU A 314 -12.70 13.46 17.35
N ASN A 315 -12.59 12.25 16.83
CA ASN A 315 -13.46 11.13 17.16
C ASN A 315 -13.04 10.52 18.51
N ALA A 316 -13.55 11.10 19.60
CA ALA A 316 -13.19 10.67 20.96
C ALA A 316 -13.63 9.23 21.27
N ALA A 317 -14.68 8.72 20.62
CA ALA A 317 -15.14 7.34 20.81
C ALA A 317 -14.14 6.34 20.23
N TYR A 318 -13.72 6.56 18.98
CA TYR A 318 -12.71 5.70 18.35
C TYR A 318 -11.37 5.76 19.09
N LEU A 319 -10.95 6.95 19.53
CA LEU A 319 -9.73 7.09 20.32
C LEU A 319 -9.76 6.29 21.63
N ARG A 320 -10.87 6.32 22.37
CA ARG A 320 -11.03 5.52 23.61
C ARG A 320 -10.93 4.02 23.36
N THR A 321 -11.49 3.53 22.25
CA THR A 321 -11.38 2.12 21.86
C THR A 321 -9.92 1.74 21.59
N LEU A 322 -9.18 2.60 20.89
CA LEU A 322 -7.77 2.39 20.63
C LEU A 322 -6.94 2.42 21.93
N ASP A 323 -7.21 3.37 22.82
CA ASP A 323 -6.55 3.46 24.13
C ASP A 323 -6.76 2.20 24.96
N ALA A 324 -7.99 1.67 25.01
CA ALA A 324 -8.28 0.44 25.72
C ALA A 324 -7.43 -0.72 25.18
N THR A 325 -7.38 -0.90 23.86
CA THR A 325 -6.57 -1.95 23.22
C THR A 325 -5.08 -1.78 23.53
N VAL A 326 -4.49 -0.61 23.27
CA VAL A 326 -3.04 -0.37 23.42
C VAL A 326 -2.62 -0.47 24.89
N ARG A 327 -3.44 0.06 25.81
CA ARG A 327 -3.19 -0.05 27.24
C ARG A 327 -3.22 -1.51 27.71
N THR A 328 -4.22 -2.29 27.31
CA THR A 328 -4.32 -3.70 27.71
C THR A 328 -3.14 -4.52 27.18
N LEU A 329 -2.73 -4.31 25.92
CA LEU A 329 -1.53 -4.94 25.35
C LEU A 329 -0.27 -4.57 26.15
N SER A 330 -0.10 -3.28 26.45
CA SER A 330 1.05 -2.77 27.22
C SER A 330 1.10 -3.35 28.64
N GLN A 331 -0.04 -3.46 29.33
CA GLN A 331 -0.15 -4.05 30.67
C GLN A 331 0.20 -5.54 30.68
N LYS A 332 0.02 -6.23 29.55
CA LYS A 332 0.41 -7.63 29.35
C LYS A 332 1.85 -7.78 28.85
N GLY A 333 2.61 -6.69 28.75
CA GLY A 333 3.99 -6.70 28.29
C GLY A 333 4.14 -6.92 26.78
N VAL A 334 3.07 -6.74 26.00
CA VAL A 334 3.08 -6.93 24.54
C VAL A 334 3.58 -5.65 23.87
N ILE A 335 4.58 -5.77 22.99
CA ILE A 335 5.10 -4.67 22.19
C ILE A 335 4.15 -4.39 21.03
N VAL A 336 3.63 -3.16 20.96
CA VAL A 336 2.69 -2.74 19.93
C VAL A 336 3.42 -2.11 18.74
N SER A 337 3.13 -2.64 17.55
CA SER A 337 3.49 -2.06 16.25
C SER A 337 2.23 -1.56 15.55
N ALA A 338 2.11 -0.25 15.35
CA ALA A 338 0.93 0.35 14.74
C ALA A 338 1.07 0.41 13.22
N ILE A 339 0.11 -0.15 12.47
CA ILE A 339 0.00 0.05 11.02
C ILE A 339 -0.88 1.28 10.78
N LEU A 340 -0.30 2.33 10.23
CA LEU A 340 -1.01 3.59 9.98
C LEU A 340 -1.63 3.56 8.58
N LEU A 341 -2.94 3.73 8.49
CA LEU A 341 -3.71 3.60 7.24
C LEU A 341 -4.54 4.85 7.00
N VAL A 342 -4.69 5.26 5.74
CA VAL A 342 -5.65 6.29 5.33
C VAL A 342 -6.77 5.62 4.55
N GLY A 343 -7.98 5.59 5.11
CA GLY A 343 -9.14 5.03 4.43
C GLY A 343 -9.45 5.79 3.15
N ASN A 344 -9.82 5.09 2.08
CA ASN A 344 -10.00 5.69 0.75
C ASN A 344 -11.45 6.11 0.45
N GLN A 345 -12.15 6.70 1.43
CA GLN A 345 -13.58 7.00 1.28
C GLN A 345 -13.84 8.07 0.21
N ARG A 346 -14.99 7.94 -0.47
CA ARG A 346 -15.42 8.83 -1.56
C ARG A 346 -16.70 9.59 -1.22
N ASP A 347 -16.81 10.81 -1.74
CA ASP A 347 -18.06 11.56 -1.72
C ASP A 347 -19.02 11.07 -2.82
N ALA A 348 -20.23 11.64 -2.88
CA ALA A 348 -21.23 11.26 -3.87
C ALA A 348 -20.81 11.52 -5.33
N ALA A 349 -19.79 12.36 -5.55
CA ALA A 349 -19.21 12.64 -6.86
C ALA A 349 -17.99 11.77 -7.17
N GLY A 350 -17.63 10.81 -6.30
CA GLY A 350 -16.48 9.93 -6.47
C GLY A 350 -15.14 10.58 -6.12
N ARG A 351 -15.13 11.78 -5.54
CA ARG A 351 -13.91 12.49 -5.13
C ARG A 351 -13.47 12.01 -3.75
N PRO A 352 -12.19 12.17 -3.37
CA PRO A 352 -11.74 11.94 -2.00
C PRO A 352 -12.64 12.66 -0.98
N ALA A 353 -13.17 11.91 -0.01
CA ALA A 353 -14.15 12.44 0.95
C ALA A 353 -13.53 13.34 2.03
N GLN A 354 -12.19 13.29 2.19
CA GLN A 354 -11.46 14.06 3.18
C GLN A 354 -10.11 14.53 2.62
N PRO A 355 -9.60 15.71 3.03
CA PRO A 355 -8.31 16.24 2.57
C PRO A 355 -7.09 15.35 2.87
N MET A 356 -7.18 14.44 3.85
CA MET A 356 -6.07 13.52 4.17
C MET A 356 -5.86 12.45 3.08
N ILE A 357 -6.84 12.20 2.22
CA ILE A 357 -6.78 11.20 1.16
C ILE A 357 -6.06 11.83 -0.05
N HIS A 358 -5.03 11.17 -0.58
CA HIS A 358 -4.28 11.71 -1.71
C HIS A 358 -5.21 12.09 -2.89
N PRO A 359 -5.06 13.29 -3.50
CA PRO A 359 -5.99 13.80 -4.51
C PRO A 359 -6.08 12.93 -5.76
N ASP A 360 -4.96 12.33 -6.18
CA ASP A 360 -4.91 11.40 -7.31
C ASP A 360 -5.38 9.98 -6.98
N ALA A 361 -5.73 9.67 -5.72
CA ALA A 361 -6.14 8.32 -5.36
C ALA A 361 -7.38 7.90 -6.16
N LEU A 362 -7.41 6.67 -6.65
CA LEU A 362 -8.52 6.10 -7.40
C LEU A 362 -9.50 5.34 -6.49
N PRO A 363 -10.81 5.31 -6.79
CA PRO A 363 -11.84 4.71 -5.92
C PRO A 363 -11.67 3.22 -5.63
N GLU A 364 -10.99 2.47 -6.51
CA GLU A 364 -10.76 1.03 -6.38
C GLU A 364 -9.78 0.63 -5.27
N GLY A 365 -8.94 1.56 -4.80
CA GLY A 365 -8.02 1.29 -3.69
C GLY A 365 -8.77 1.14 -2.37
N THR A 366 -8.34 0.21 -1.52
CA THR A 366 -8.89 0.07 -0.16
C THR A 366 -8.38 1.17 0.76
N PHE A 367 -7.08 1.46 0.68
CA PHE A 367 -6.44 2.56 1.39
C PHE A 367 -5.72 3.48 0.41
N ALA A 368 -5.55 4.74 0.83
CA ALA A 368 -4.85 5.77 0.08
C ALA A 368 -3.49 6.07 0.70
N MET A 369 -2.58 6.61 -0.11
CA MET A 369 -1.47 7.41 0.40
C MET A 369 -2.05 8.64 1.13
N PRO A 370 -1.48 9.10 2.25
CA PRO A 370 -1.83 10.40 2.81
C PRO A 370 -1.51 11.51 1.82
N ASP A 371 -2.37 12.51 1.74
CA ASP A 371 -2.06 13.75 1.05
C ASP A 371 -1.01 14.52 1.83
N VAL A 372 0.25 14.40 1.40
CA VAL A 372 1.39 15.19 1.88
C VAL A 372 1.83 16.23 0.84
N VAL A 373 1.05 16.41 -0.22
CA VAL A 373 1.37 17.30 -1.34
C VAL A 373 0.56 18.61 -1.30
N THR A 374 -0.63 18.60 -0.68
CA THR A 374 -1.39 19.82 -0.40
C THR A 374 -1.18 20.28 1.05
N PRO A 375 -1.22 21.61 1.33
CA PRO A 375 -1.10 22.12 2.69
C PRO A 375 -2.14 21.53 3.64
N GLU A 376 -3.42 21.53 3.25
CA GLU A 376 -4.53 21.09 4.12
C GLU A 376 -4.41 19.61 4.48
N GLY A 377 -4.14 18.75 3.50
CA GLY A 377 -3.93 17.32 3.71
C GLY A 377 -2.73 17.04 4.61
N ALA A 378 -1.59 17.68 4.33
CA ALA A 378 -0.36 17.48 5.07
C ALA A 378 -0.51 17.92 6.54
N GLU A 379 -1.20 19.02 6.78
CA GLU A 379 -1.46 19.54 8.13
C GLU A 379 -2.41 18.63 8.92
N LEU A 380 -3.47 18.12 8.30
CA LEU A 380 -4.41 17.20 8.95
C LEU A 380 -3.74 15.85 9.25
N TYR A 381 -2.93 15.33 8.32
CA TYR A 381 -2.13 14.12 8.57
C TYR A 381 -1.14 14.34 9.72
N ARG A 382 -0.44 15.48 9.74
CA ARG A 382 0.47 15.82 10.84
C ARG A 382 -0.24 15.96 12.18
N ALA A 383 -1.45 16.51 12.21
CA ALA A 383 -2.26 16.64 13.41
C ALA A 383 -2.58 15.28 14.04
N VAL A 384 -2.98 14.29 13.23
CA VAL A 384 -3.31 12.95 13.74
C VAL A 384 -2.05 12.17 14.16
N ILE A 385 -0.95 12.32 13.43
CA ILE A 385 0.32 11.71 13.81
C ILE A 385 0.84 12.31 15.13
N HIS A 386 0.73 13.63 15.32
CA HIS A 386 1.06 14.27 16.59
C HIS A 386 0.20 13.73 17.74
N LEU A 387 -1.12 13.67 17.54
CA LEU A 387 -2.05 13.11 18.53
C LEU A 387 -1.62 11.71 18.98
N LEU A 388 -1.34 10.81 18.04
CA LEU A 388 -0.96 9.43 18.35
C LEU A 388 0.40 9.34 19.04
N THR A 389 1.41 10.01 18.49
CA THR A 389 2.79 9.93 18.99
C THR A 389 2.97 10.56 20.36
N GLU A 390 2.30 11.68 20.62
CA GLU A 390 2.30 12.32 21.95
C GLU A 390 1.54 11.46 22.96
N ARG A 391 0.36 10.96 22.60
CA ARG A 391 -0.55 10.22 23.49
C ARG A 391 0.04 8.90 23.97
N TYR A 392 0.58 8.07 23.08
CA TYR A 392 1.13 6.74 23.40
C TYR A 392 2.58 6.78 23.91
N THR A 393 3.02 7.95 24.38
CA THR A 393 4.32 8.13 25.02
C THR A 393 4.21 8.96 26.31
N ARG A 394 2.97 9.24 26.78
CA ARG A 394 2.71 9.98 28.03
C ARG A 394 3.23 9.22 29.24
N GLU A 395 3.57 9.99 30.28
CA GLU A 395 4.10 9.48 31.53
C GLU A 395 3.17 8.44 32.17
N GLU A 396 3.75 7.55 32.97
CA GLU A 396 3.05 6.45 33.66
C GLU A 396 2.34 5.43 32.73
N GLY A 397 2.45 5.58 31.40
CA GLY A 397 1.84 4.67 30.44
C GLY A 397 0.31 4.71 30.46
N GLU A 398 -0.30 5.86 30.76
CA GLU A 398 -1.75 6.08 30.91
C GLU A 398 -2.59 5.39 29.81
N PHE A 399 -2.14 5.48 28.55
CA PHE A 399 -2.80 4.92 27.37
C PHE A 399 -2.07 3.72 26.76
N GLY A 400 -1.05 3.19 27.45
CA GLY A 400 -0.08 2.24 26.89
C GLY A 400 0.95 2.91 25.98
N ARG A 401 1.73 2.09 25.26
CA ARG A 401 2.85 2.55 24.42
C ARG A 401 2.87 1.91 23.05
N ILE A 402 3.15 2.73 22.03
CA ILE A 402 3.44 2.30 20.66
C ILE A 402 4.88 2.71 20.35
N SER A 403 5.75 1.75 20.03
CA SER A 403 7.17 2.03 19.74
C SER A 403 7.55 1.83 18.28
N ASN A 404 6.79 1.03 17.54
CA ASN A 404 7.02 0.76 16.13
C ASN A 404 5.85 1.31 15.31
N TRP A 405 6.16 2.07 14.27
CA TRP A 405 5.19 2.67 13.36
C TRP A 405 5.41 2.08 11.98
N ILE A 406 4.48 1.26 11.50
CA ILE A 406 4.49 0.66 10.16
C ILE A 406 3.70 1.59 9.24
N LEU A 407 4.35 2.04 8.17
CA LEU A 407 3.83 3.08 7.31
C LEU A 407 3.07 2.46 6.14
N HIS A 408 1.75 2.58 6.23
CA HIS A 408 0.76 2.04 5.30
C HIS A 408 0.87 0.52 5.19
N ASN A 409 0.10 -0.06 4.28
CA ASN A 409 0.13 -1.51 4.04
C ASN A 409 0.66 -1.78 2.64
N GLU A 410 1.57 -2.75 2.54
CA GLU A 410 2.03 -3.34 1.28
C GLU A 410 2.28 -2.31 0.18
N VAL A 411 3.22 -1.40 0.41
CA VAL A 411 3.35 -0.17 -0.39
C VAL A 411 3.75 -0.43 -1.85
N ASN A 412 4.24 -1.63 -2.14
CA ASN A 412 4.50 -2.08 -3.49
C ASN A 412 3.22 -2.52 -4.24
N GLN A 413 2.15 -2.88 -3.53
CA GLN A 413 0.78 -3.05 -4.06
C GLN A 413 0.03 -1.71 -4.00
N ALA A 414 0.64 -0.66 -4.57
CA ALA A 414 0.22 0.71 -4.39
C ALA A 414 -1.24 0.96 -4.79
N GLY A 415 -1.72 0.42 -5.92
CA GLY A 415 -3.10 0.63 -6.34
C GLY A 415 -4.15 0.08 -5.37
N THR A 416 -3.86 -0.97 -4.60
CA THR A 416 -4.80 -1.57 -3.66
C THR A 416 -4.65 -0.98 -2.26
N TRP A 417 -3.43 -0.97 -1.74
CA TRP A 417 -3.18 -0.81 -0.30
C TRP A 417 -2.56 0.52 0.12
N THR A 418 -2.08 1.33 -0.82
CA THR A 418 -1.54 2.66 -0.56
C THR A 418 -1.72 3.55 -1.81
N ASN A 419 -2.98 3.75 -2.21
CA ASN A 419 -3.34 4.29 -3.51
C ASN A 419 -3.07 5.80 -3.63
N MET A 420 -2.39 6.19 -4.70
CA MET A 420 -2.28 7.59 -5.16
C MET A 420 -2.43 7.70 -6.68
N GLY A 421 -3.21 6.80 -7.27
CA GLY A 421 -3.42 6.66 -8.71
C GLY A 421 -2.20 6.15 -9.47
N GLU A 422 -2.26 6.24 -10.80
CA GLU A 422 -1.14 5.86 -11.67
C GLU A 422 0.04 6.84 -11.51
N GLN A 423 1.16 6.31 -11.03
CA GLN A 423 2.38 7.08 -10.77
C GLN A 423 3.62 6.37 -11.29
N PRO A 424 4.61 7.12 -11.82
CA PRO A 424 5.96 6.59 -11.95
C PRO A 424 6.54 6.32 -10.56
N MET A 425 7.27 5.21 -10.41
CA MET A 425 7.81 4.75 -9.11
C MET A 425 8.57 5.86 -8.34
N PRO A 426 9.41 6.71 -8.95
CA PRO A 426 10.11 7.74 -8.20
C PRO A 426 9.19 8.77 -7.56
N ARG A 427 8.13 9.20 -8.26
CA ARG A 427 7.14 10.13 -7.69
C ARG A 427 6.37 9.48 -6.53
N TYR A 428 6.06 8.20 -6.66
CA TYR A 428 5.43 7.40 -5.59
C TYR A 428 6.33 7.33 -4.35
N VAL A 429 7.59 6.89 -4.52
CA VAL A 429 8.57 6.76 -3.43
C VAL A 429 8.86 8.11 -2.77
N ARG A 430 8.93 9.20 -3.53
CA ARG A 430 9.10 10.55 -2.97
C ARG A 430 7.97 10.92 -2.02
N THR A 431 6.72 10.69 -2.43
CA THR A 431 5.53 10.98 -1.62
C THR A 431 5.48 10.08 -0.38
N TYR A 432 5.77 8.79 -0.55
CA TYR A 432 5.85 7.82 0.54
C TYR A 432 6.94 8.19 1.57
N MET A 433 8.12 8.58 1.10
CA MET A 433 9.24 9.03 1.94
C MET A 433 8.87 10.24 2.79
N GLN A 434 8.10 11.19 2.23
CA GLN A 434 7.62 12.35 2.98
C GLN A 434 6.70 11.94 4.13
N SER A 435 5.77 11.00 3.88
CA SER A 435 4.92 10.41 4.93
C SER A 435 5.76 9.71 6.01
N CYS A 436 6.73 8.88 5.61
CA CYS A 436 7.62 8.18 6.55
C CYS A 436 8.41 9.13 7.44
N ARG A 437 8.99 10.17 6.85
CA ARG A 437 9.77 11.16 7.59
C ARG A 437 8.90 11.96 8.55
N LEU A 438 7.71 12.38 8.12
CA LEU A 438 6.78 13.10 8.98
C LEU A 438 6.45 12.28 10.24
N VAL A 439 6.16 10.98 10.08
CA VAL A 439 5.89 10.08 11.21
C VAL A 439 7.14 9.87 12.06
N TYR A 440 8.29 9.59 11.45
CA TYR A 440 9.55 9.41 12.17
C TYR A 440 9.89 10.61 13.04
N LEU A 441 9.82 11.81 12.48
CA LEU A 441 10.16 13.05 13.19
C LEU A 441 9.16 13.36 14.30
N SER A 442 7.87 13.18 14.04
CA SER A 442 6.82 13.36 15.06
C SER A 442 6.97 12.37 16.21
N ALA A 443 7.30 11.11 15.91
CA ALA A 443 7.49 10.08 16.91
C ALA A 443 8.77 10.30 17.72
N ARG A 444 9.90 10.62 17.06
CA ARG A 444 11.20 10.88 17.71
C ARG A 444 11.21 12.08 18.62
N ARG A 445 10.29 13.02 18.40
CA ARG A 445 10.04 14.11 19.34
C ARG A 445 9.72 13.61 20.75
N PHE A 446 8.92 12.54 20.87
CA PHE A 446 8.42 12.06 22.15
C PHE A 446 9.02 10.73 22.59
N ASP A 447 9.48 9.88 21.67
CA ASP A 447 10.13 8.61 21.99
C ASP A 447 11.48 8.50 21.26
N PRO A 448 12.62 8.60 21.98
CA PRO A 448 13.95 8.48 21.39
C PRO A 448 14.22 7.05 20.86
N ARG A 449 13.31 6.11 21.07
CA ARG A 449 13.37 4.72 20.59
C ARG A 449 12.32 4.42 19.51
N ALA A 450 11.51 5.40 19.10
CA ALA A 450 10.52 5.19 18.04
C ALA A 450 11.18 4.82 16.71
N ARG A 451 10.62 3.85 16.01
CA ARG A 451 11.12 3.41 14.69
C ARG A 451 9.99 3.39 13.69
N VAL A 452 10.35 3.63 12.43
CA VAL A 452 9.42 3.54 11.31
C VAL A 452 9.77 2.34 10.44
N PHE A 453 8.77 1.66 9.90
CA PHE A 453 8.94 0.47 9.09
C PHE A 453 8.18 0.58 7.77
N ILE A 454 8.81 0.10 6.70
CA ILE A 454 8.22 0.04 5.36
C ILE A 454 7.50 -1.30 5.20
N SER A 455 6.20 -1.30 4.94
CA SER A 455 5.43 -2.53 4.71
C SER A 455 5.59 -3.03 3.27
N LEU A 456 6.04 -4.27 3.07
CA LEU A 456 6.35 -4.85 1.76
C LEU A 456 5.83 -6.28 1.63
N THR A 457 5.32 -6.65 0.46
CA THR A 457 4.89 -8.02 0.15
C THR A 457 6.06 -8.98 -0.11
N HIS A 458 5.75 -10.27 -0.21
CA HIS A 458 6.67 -11.34 -0.60
C HIS A 458 7.15 -11.28 -2.07
N HIS A 459 6.56 -10.45 -2.93
CA HIS A 459 6.94 -10.30 -4.35
C HIS A 459 8.25 -9.50 -4.49
N TRP A 460 9.40 -10.16 -4.41
CA TRP A 460 10.71 -9.53 -4.30
C TRP A 460 11.21 -8.90 -5.60
N THR A 461 11.50 -9.71 -6.62
CA THR A 461 11.88 -9.23 -7.97
C THR A 461 10.75 -9.33 -8.99
N GLU A 462 9.64 -9.98 -8.64
CA GLU A 462 8.44 -10.01 -9.47
C GLU A 462 7.45 -8.90 -9.10
N LEU A 463 6.61 -8.55 -10.08
CA LEU A 463 5.47 -7.68 -9.85
C LEU A 463 4.35 -8.48 -9.20
N SER A 464 3.79 -7.95 -8.12
CA SER A 464 2.51 -8.42 -7.61
C SER A 464 1.42 -8.23 -8.66
N GLY A 465 0.47 -9.16 -8.69
CA GLY A 465 -0.79 -8.96 -9.40
C GLY A 465 -1.53 -7.72 -8.85
N GLY A 466 -2.36 -7.09 -9.69
CA GLY A 466 -3.18 -5.94 -9.30
C GLY A 466 -2.98 -4.71 -10.19
N LEU A 467 -3.60 -3.60 -9.77
CA LEU A 467 -3.45 -2.30 -10.41
C LEU A 467 -2.28 -1.56 -9.75
N GLN A 468 -1.45 -0.91 -10.57
CA GLN A 468 -0.33 -0.06 -10.11
C GLN A 468 0.53 -0.75 -9.04
N THR A 469 1.28 -1.78 -9.43
CA THR A 469 2.22 -2.48 -8.56
C THR A 469 3.67 -2.14 -8.92
N TYR A 470 4.55 -2.28 -7.93
CA TYR A 470 5.98 -2.01 -8.04
C TYR A 470 6.78 -3.23 -7.59
N VAL A 471 7.95 -3.44 -8.19
CA VAL A 471 8.91 -4.45 -7.74
C VAL A 471 9.44 -4.02 -6.37
N VAL A 472 9.35 -4.90 -5.37
CA VAL A 472 9.75 -4.59 -3.98
C VAL A 472 11.22 -4.19 -3.90
N ARG A 473 12.10 -4.96 -4.55
CA ARG A 473 13.54 -4.70 -4.54
C ARG A 473 13.87 -3.30 -5.06
N ASP A 474 13.30 -2.94 -6.20
CA ASP A 474 13.57 -1.66 -6.87
C ASP A 474 13.02 -0.47 -6.06
N LEU A 475 11.83 -0.62 -5.47
CA LEU A 475 11.24 0.36 -4.57
C LEU A 475 12.15 0.58 -3.34
N LEU A 476 12.64 -0.50 -2.74
CA LEU A 476 13.51 -0.45 -1.56
C LEU A 476 14.89 0.15 -1.86
N GLU A 477 15.48 -0.17 -3.01
CA GLU A 477 16.74 0.44 -3.47
C GLU A 477 16.58 1.95 -3.64
N LEU A 478 15.53 2.39 -4.34
CA LEU A 478 15.28 3.83 -4.52
C LEU A 478 14.98 4.53 -3.20
N PHE A 479 14.23 3.89 -2.29
CA PHE A 479 13.97 4.43 -0.96
C PHE A 479 15.28 4.60 -0.17
N ALA A 480 16.15 3.60 -0.17
CA ALA A 480 17.43 3.64 0.55
C ALA A 480 18.40 4.69 -0.04
N GLU A 481 18.45 4.80 -1.37
CA GLU A 481 19.18 5.86 -2.08
C GLU A 481 18.71 7.24 -1.62
N ALA A 482 17.39 7.50 -1.71
CA ALA A 482 16.80 8.77 -1.31
C ALA A 482 17.02 9.08 0.18
N ALA A 483 16.87 8.08 1.06
CA ALA A 483 17.13 8.24 2.49
C ALA A 483 18.58 8.71 2.75
N ARG A 484 19.57 8.10 2.10
CA ARG A 484 20.99 8.44 2.26
C ARG A 484 21.33 9.84 1.73
N VAL A 485 20.77 10.22 0.59
CA VAL A 485 21.06 11.51 -0.06
C VAL A 485 20.39 12.65 0.70
N GLU A 486 19.11 12.51 1.03
CA GLU A 486 18.30 13.56 1.66
C GLU A 486 18.42 13.60 3.20
N GLY A 487 19.30 12.79 3.80
CA GLY A 487 19.53 12.71 5.25
C GLY A 487 18.97 11.43 5.85
N ASP A 488 19.85 10.48 6.16
CA ASP A 488 19.46 9.12 6.57
C ASP A 488 18.84 9.11 7.97
N PHE A 489 17.87 8.21 8.18
CA PHE A 489 17.10 8.10 9.42
C PHE A 489 16.81 6.63 9.75
N GLU A 490 16.40 6.35 10.99
CA GLU A 490 16.21 4.97 11.47
C GLU A 490 14.87 4.36 11.00
N TRP A 491 14.83 3.98 9.73
CA TRP A 491 13.79 3.12 9.16
C TRP A 491 14.18 1.63 9.20
N GLY A 492 13.19 0.75 9.14
CA GLY A 492 13.31 -0.70 9.01
C GLY A 492 12.29 -1.29 8.02
N VAL A 493 12.19 -2.61 7.96
CA VAL A 493 11.27 -3.32 7.05
C VAL A 493 10.24 -4.12 7.83
N ALA A 494 8.97 -3.93 7.47
CA ALA A 494 7.81 -4.70 7.90
C ALA A 494 7.42 -5.66 6.74
N TYR A 495 8.01 -6.85 6.70
CA TYR A 495 7.91 -7.74 5.53
C TYR A 495 6.76 -8.74 5.69
N HIS A 496 6.06 -9.08 4.61
CA HIS A 496 4.92 -10.01 4.61
C HIS A 496 5.26 -11.30 3.84
N PRO A 497 6.05 -12.22 4.43
CA PRO A 497 6.49 -13.44 3.76
C PRO A 497 5.38 -14.50 3.79
N TYR A 498 4.46 -14.42 2.83
CA TYR A 498 3.50 -15.50 2.60
C TYR A 498 4.15 -16.70 1.89
N PRO A 499 3.61 -17.92 2.06
CA PRO A 499 3.96 -19.05 1.19
C PRO A 499 3.63 -18.73 -0.27
N GLU A 500 4.33 -19.37 -1.20
CA GLU A 500 4.02 -19.29 -2.63
C GLU A 500 3.77 -20.71 -3.19
N PRO A 501 2.55 -21.02 -3.70
CA PRO A 501 1.37 -20.16 -3.71
C PRO A 501 0.74 -20.00 -2.31
N MET A 502 0.26 -18.78 -2.00
CA MET A 502 -0.36 -18.45 -0.71
C MET A 502 -1.62 -19.28 -0.39
N THR A 503 -2.24 -19.88 -1.40
CA THR A 503 -3.42 -20.74 -1.24
C THR A 503 -3.10 -22.11 -0.65
N GLN A 504 -1.83 -22.52 -0.55
CA GLN A 504 -1.44 -23.83 -0.05
C GLN A 504 -0.74 -23.76 1.33
N PRO A 505 -1.03 -24.71 2.25
CA PRO A 505 -0.39 -24.76 3.56
C PRO A 505 1.04 -25.31 3.53
N ASP A 506 1.46 -25.97 2.45
CA ASP A 506 2.71 -26.75 2.39
C ASP A 506 3.94 -25.85 2.13
N VAL A 507 4.23 -24.95 3.06
CA VAL A 507 5.31 -23.93 2.97
C VAL A 507 6.69 -24.53 2.63
N TRP A 508 6.92 -25.79 3.00
CA TRP A 508 8.19 -26.48 2.80
C TRP A 508 8.40 -27.02 1.37
N LYS A 509 7.40 -27.04 0.50
CA LYS A 509 7.51 -27.66 -0.84
C LYS A 509 8.20 -26.75 -1.86
N HIS A 510 7.81 -25.49 -1.94
CA HIS A 510 8.24 -24.59 -3.02
C HIS A 510 9.46 -23.75 -2.59
N VAL A 511 10.59 -23.86 -3.30
CA VAL A 511 11.74 -22.96 -3.14
C VAL A 511 12.13 -22.40 -4.49
N GLU A 512 12.53 -21.14 -4.50
CA GLU A 512 12.90 -20.46 -5.74
C GLU A 512 14.38 -20.08 -5.79
N GLY A 513 15.09 -20.20 -4.67
CA GLY A 513 16.53 -19.92 -4.59
C GLY A 513 16.94 -19.32 -3.26
N TYR A 514 18.24 -19.08 -3.14
CA TYR A 514 18.89 -18.43 -2.00
C TYR A 514 19.89 -17.40 -2.54
N ASP A 515 19.39 -16.42 -3.26
CA ASP A 515 20.14 -15.33 -3.89
C ASP A 515 19.29 -14.06 -3.93
N PHE A 516 19.86 -12.94 -4.37
CA PHE A 516 19.18 -11.64 -4.36
C PHE A 516 18.24 -11.38 -5.55
N ASP A 517 18.18 -12.32 -6.51
CA ASP A 517 17.37 -12.23 -7.72
C ASP A 517 16.10 -13.09 -7.67
N VAL A 518 15.90 -13.86 -6.58
CA VAL A 518 14.69 -14.68 -6.37
C VAL A 518 13.39 -13.89 -6.59
N PRO A 519 12.38 -14.47 -7.24
CA PRO A 519 11.13 -13.77 -7.50
C PRO A 519 10.35 -13.49 -6.22
N TYR A 520 10.38 -14.42 -5.26
CA TYR A 520 9.72 -14.26 -3.97
C TYR A 520 10.66 -14.52 -2.78
N ILE A 521 10.44 -13.77 -1.69
CA ILE A 521 10.99 -14.12 -0.38
C ILE A 521 9.84 -14.64 0.49
N THR A 522 9.88 -15.92 0.79
CA THR A 522 8.88 -16.69 1.55
C THR A 522 9.49 -17.19 2.87
N PRO A 523 8.72 -17.84 3.76
CA PRO A 523 9.30 -18.43 4.97
C PRO A 523 10.41 -19.47 4.70
N LYS A 524 10.48 -20.05 3.51
CA LYS A 524 11.49 -21.08 3.18
C LYS A 524 12.87 -20.49 2.89
N ASN A 525 12.95 -19.33 2.26
CA ASN A 525 14.20 -18.62 1.90
C ASN A 525 14.34 -17.27 2.61
N ILE A 526 13.68 -17.11 3.76
CA ILE A 526 13.59 -15.84 4.50
C ILE A 526 14.96 -15.22 4.87
N GLU A 527 16.05 -16.00 4.89
CA GLU A 527 17.42 -15.51 5.09
C GLU A 527 17.94 -14.59 3.97
N VAL A 528 17.30 -14.59 2.79
CA VAL A 528 17.62 -13.69 1.68
C VAL A 528 17.43 -12.23 2.08
N LEU A 529 16.33 -11.90 2.78
CA LEU A 529 16.00 -10.54 3.18
C LEU A 529 17.06 -9.88 4.10
N PRO A 530 17.43 -10.45 5.26
CA PRO A 530 18.45 -9.88 6.11
C PRO A 530 19.83 -9.90 5.45
N ALA A 531 20.16 -10.91 4.64
CA ALA A 531 21.42 -10.92 3.88
C ALA A 531 21.50 -9.75 2.89
N TYR A 532 20.39 -9.44 2.20
CA TYR A 532 20.32 -8.29 1.31
C TYR A 532 20.44 -6.96 2.07
N LEU A 533 19.74 -6.83 3.20
CA LEU A 533 19.77 -5.63 4.04
C LEU A 533 21.08 -5.44 4.82
N ALA A 534 21.96 -6.43 4.86
CA ALA A 534 23.28 -6.33 5.48
C ALA A 534 24.30 -5.55 4.62
N GLN A 535 23.99 -5.28 3.35
CA GLN A 535 24.88 -4.52 2.47
C GLN A 535 25.02 -3.06 2.93
N GLU A 536 26.21 -2.46 2.76
CA GLU A 536 26.57 -1.14 3.31
C GLU A 536 25.55 -0.03 3.02
N ARG A 537 24.96 -0.03 1.81
CA ARG A 537 23.97 0.96 1.40
C ARG A 537 22.66 0.91 2.19
N PHE A 538 22.36 -0.19 2.88
CA PHE A 538 21.18 -0.35 3.73
C PHE A 538 21.47 -0.16 5.22
N LEU A 539 22.73 -0.05 5.65
CA LEU A 539 23.04 0.09 7.07
C LEU A 539 22.67 1.49 7.59
N TYR A 540 22.11 1.57 8.79
CA TYR A 540 21.93 2.82 9.52
C TYR A 540 23.06 2.98 10.53
N LYS A 541 23.91 4.00 10.37
CA LYS A 541 25.08 4.23 11.24
C LYS A 541 25.95 2.97 11.40
N GLY A 542 26.14 2.23 10.30
CA GLY A 542 26.93 1.00 10.25
C GLY A 542 26.26 -0.23 10.88
N LYS A 543 24.98 -0.15 11.25
CA LYS A 543 24.23 -1.28 11.84
C LYS A 543 23.08 -1.73 10.92
N PRO A 544 22.75 -3.04 10.91
CA PRO A 544 21.56 -3.53 10.24
C PRO A 544 20.29 -2.84 10.74
N ARG A 545 19.33 -2.66 9.85
CA ARG A 545 18.00 -2.13 10.17
C ARG A 545 17.09 -3.22 10.74
N GLY A 546 16.12 -2.82 11.56
CA GLY A 546 15.18 -3.76 12.15
C GLY A 546 14.26 -4.39 11.11
N ILE A 547 13.99 -5.69 11.26
CA ILE A 547 13.03 -6.44 10.45
C ILE A 547 11.92 -6.95 11.37
N VAL A 548 10.68 -6.66 11.01
CA VAL A 548 9.47 -7.21 11.63
C VAL A 548 8.70 -7.93 10.55
N LEU A 549 8.23 -9.14 10.82
CA LEU A 549 7.32 -9.84 9.92
C LEU A 549 5.90 -9.53 10.39
N SER A 550 5.28 -8.50 9.80
CA SER A 550 4.10 -7.84 10.36
C SER A 550 2.77 -8.46 9.98
N GLU A 551 2.74 -9.28 8.95
CA GLU A 551 1.53 -9.89 8.42
C GLU A 551 1.89 -11.10 7.54
N GLN A 552 1.64 -12.30 8.05
CA GLN A 552 1.79 -13.55 7.29
C GLN A 552 1.01 -14.66 7.97
N GLY A 553 0.37 -15.50 7.18
CA GLY A 553 -0.47 -16.60 7.65
C GLY A 553 -0.29 -17.86 6.82
N ILE A 554 -0.71 -18.99 7.38
CA ILE A 554 -0.78 -20.24 6.64
C ILE A 554 -2.23 -20.53 6.34
N ASN A 555 -2.56 -20.71 5.06
CA ASN A 555 -3.92 -20.98 4.63
C ASN A 555 -4.33 -22.43 4.94
N ALA A 556 -5.47 -22.62 5.58
CA ALA A 556 -6.17 -23.90 5.51
C ALA A 556 -7.04 -23.93 4.24
N VAL A 557 -6.87 -24.93 3.36
CA VAL A 557 -7.68 -25.02 2.12
C VAL A 557 -9.17 -25.20 2.44
N SER A 558 -9.48 -25.82 3.57
CA SER A 558 -10.83 -25.91 4.12
C SER A 558 -10.79 -26.07 5.64
N LEU A 559 -11.96 -26.13 6.28
CA LEU A 559 -12.08 -26.44 7.71
C LEU A 559 -12.03 -27.95 8.01
N ALA A 560 -11.77 -28.81 7.02
CA ALA A 560 -11.59 -30.24 7.26
C ALA A 560 -10.41 -30.49 8.22
N PRO A 561 -10.50 -31.48 9.14
CA PRO A 561 -9.44 -31.73 10.12
C PRO A 561 -8.04 -31.93 9.50
N GLU A 562 -7.95 -32.63 8.38
CA GLU A 562 -6.69 -32.86 7.65
C GLU A 562 -6.07 -31.56 7.12
N GLU A 563 -6.89 -30.63 6.61
CA GLU A 563 -6.42 -29.33 6.12
C GLU A 563 -5.99 -28.42 7.27
N GLN A 564 -6.65 -28.51 8.43
CA GLN A 564 -6.21 -27.80 9.64
C GLN A 564 -4.89 -28.37 10.19
N GLU A 565 -4.67 -29.70 10.11
CA GLU A 565 -3.39 -30.33 10.46
C GLU A 565 -2.26 -29.86 9.53
N ARG A 566 -2.52 -29.75 8.22
CA ARG A 566 -1.54 -29.20 7.26
C ARG A 566 -1.25 -27.72 7.51
N GLN A 567 -2.28 -26.91 7.80
CA GLN A 567 -2.11 -25.51 8.22
C GLN A 567 -1.18 -25.44 9.45
N ALA A 568 -1.46 -26.26 10.45
CA ALA A 568 -0.69 -26.32 11.68
C ALA A 568 0.77 -26.76 11.46
N ALA A 569 1.01 -27.72 10.57
CA ALA A 569 2.38 -28.11 10.16
C ALA A 569 3.13 -26.95 9.47
N GLY A 570 2.45 -26.19 8.60
CA GLY A 570 3.02 -25.00 7.97
C GLY A 570 3.42 -23.90 8.98
N ILE A 571 2.65 -23.76 10.07
CA ILE A 571 2.98 -22.85 11.18
C ILE A 571 4.25 -23.32 11.88
N VAL A 572 4.37 -24.62 12.19
CA VAL A 572 5.58 -25.20 12.80
C VAL A 572 6.80 -24.94 11.91
N TYR A 573 6.70 -25.25 10.61
CA TYR A 573 7.78 -24.99 9.65
C TYR A 573 8.24 -23.53 9.66
N THR A 574 7.28 -22.62 9.50
CA THR A 574 7.53 -21.17 9.44
C THR A 574 8.21 -20.68 10.71
N MET A 575 7.69 -21.06 11.88
CA MET A 575 8.25 -20.64 13.15
C MET A 575 9.66 -21.22 13.39
N GLU A 576 9.93 -22.46 12.98
CA GLU A 576 11.28 -23.06 13.05
C GLU A 576 12.29 -22.36 12.15
N ARG A 577 11.89 -21.90 10.97
CA ARG A 577 12.74 -21.13 10.05
C ARG A 577 13.01 -19.73 10.60
N VAL A 578 11.95 -18.98 10.91
CA VAL A 578 12.03 -17.57 11.27
C VAL A 578 12.80 -17.37 12.58
N ARG A 579 12.56 -18.19 13.62
CA ARG A 579 13.22 -18.02 14.94
C ARG A 579 14.74 -18.18 14.91
N ARG A 580 15.28 -18.81 13.86
CA ARG A 580 16.73 -19.01 13.69
C ARG A 580 17.43 -17.76 13.17
N ILE A 581 16.70 -16.78 12.64
CA ILE A 581 17.26 -15.57 12.01
C ILE A 581 17.30 -14.43 13.03
N PRO A 582 18.49 -14.07 13.58
CA PRO A 582 18.58 -13.10 14.67
C PRO A 582 18.20 -11.67 14.26
N ALA A 583 18.21 -11.37 12.96
CA ALA A 583 17.82 -10.06 12.42
C ALA A 583 16.30 -9.80 12.47
N ILE A 584 15.49 -10.85 12.61
CA ILE A 584 14.04 -10.74 12.71
C ILE A 584 13.66 -10.50 14.16
N GLU A 585 13.07 -9.34 14.44
CA GLU A 585 12.76 -8.90 15.80
C GLU A 585 11.37 -9.36 16.28
N ALA A 586 10.45 -9.60 15.36
CA ALA A 586 9.08 -10.02 15.65
C ALA A 586 8.45 -10.74 14.45
N PHE A 587 7.54 -11.67 14.74
CA PHE A 587 6.70 -12.40 13.80
C PHE A 587 5.24 -12.30 14.25
N HIS A 588 4.43 -11.55 13.51
CA HIS A 588 3.01 -11.40 13.76
C HIS A 588 2.22 -12.37 12.88
N TYR A 589 1.67 -13.41 13.49
CA TYR A 589 0.82 -14.34 12.77
C TYR A 589 -0.48 -13.64 12.35
N HIS A 590 -0.76 -13.62 11.05
CA HIS A 590 -2.02 -13.17 10.49
C HIS A 590 -2.90 -14.40 10.23
N ALA A 591 -3.99 -14.63 10.95
CA ALA A 591 -4.63 -13.74 11.92
C ALA A 591 -5.13 -14.48 13.16
N TYR A 592 -5.61 -13.72 14.15
CA TYR A 592 -6.39 -14.26 15.25
C TYR A 592 -7.58 -15.10 14.75
N ARG A 593 -8.34 -14.59 13.77
CA ARG A 593 -9.60 -15.16 13.30
C ARG A 593 -9.66 -15.20 11.78
N ASP A 594 -10.22 -16.28 11.23
CA ASP A 594 -10.54 -16.36 9.80
C ASP A 594 -11.46 -15.20 9.39
N SER A 595 -11.18 -14.58 8.25
CA SER A 595 -12.00 -13.51 7.66
C SER A 595 -12.02 -13.63 6.14
N PRO A 596 -12.54 -14.74 5.58
CA PRO A 596 -12.40 -15.06 4.16
C PRO A 596 -13.01 -13.99 3.25
N GLU A 597 -14.03 -13.25 3.70
CA GLU A 597 -14.61 -12.15 2.93
C GLU A 597 -13.63 -10.97 2.76
N ALA A 598 -12.76 -10.75 3.76
CA ALA A 598 -11.74 -9.72 3.73
C ALA A 598 -10.41 -10.20 3.11
N GLU A 599 -10.15 -11.52 3.15
CA GLU A 599 -8.88 -12.15 2.78
C GLU A 599 -8.94 -12.92 1.45
N GLY A 600 -9.85 -12.54 0.54
CA GLY A 600 -9.94 -13.17 -0.78
C GLY A 600 -10.27 -14.67 -0.75
N GLY A 601 -10.95 -15.13 0.30
CA GLY A 601 -11.34 -16.53 0.52
C GLY A 601 -10.36 -17.34 1.38
N LEU A 602 -9.23 -16.77 1.82
CA LEU A 602 -8.25 -17.49 2.63
C LEU A 602 -8.74 -17.70 4.08
N LEU A 603 -8.35 -18.84 4.65
CA LEU A 603 -8.64 -19.26 6.03
C LEU A 603 -7.33 -19.29 6.85
N LEU A 604 -6.77 -18.11 7.09
CA LEU A 604 -5.47 -17.90 7.75
C LEU A 604 -5.53 -17.97 9.29
N GLY A 605 -6.71 -17.82 9.87
CA GLY A 605 -6.94 -17.63 11.30
C GLY A 605 -6.51 -18.80 12.19
N LEU A 606 -6.21 -18.48 13.45
CA LEU A 606 -6.09 -19.45 14.54
C LEU A 606 -7.46 -19.92 15.04
N THR A 607 -8.51 -19.13 14.80
CA THR A 607 -9.92 -19.48 15.08
C THR A 607 -10.75 -19.45 13.80
N ASN A 608 -11.87 -20.19 13.79
CA ASN A 608 -12.85 -20.16 12.70
C ASN A 608 -13.53 -18.77 12.58
N PRO A 609 -14.27 -18.47 11.49
CA PRO A 609 -14.86 -17.15 11.29
C PRO A 609 -15.89 -16.76 12.36
N GLN A 610 -16.68 -17.72 12.85
CA GLN A 610 -17.75 -17.46 13.83
C GLN A 610 -17.28 -17.61 15.28
N ALA A 611 -16.66 -18.75 15.61
CA ALA A 611 -16.08 -19.04 16.92
C ALA A 611 -15.32 -20.38 16.90
N GLY A 612 -14.50 -20.61 17.93
CA GLY A 612 -13.83 -21.88 18.17
C GLY A 612 -12.43 -21.95 17.60
N HIS A 613 -11.55 -22.63 18.33
CA HIS A 613 -10.15 -22.80 17.99
C HIS A 613 -9.99 -23.81 16.85
N LYS A 614 -9.11 -23.48 15.90
CA LYS A 614 -8.57 -24.44 14.93
C LYS A 614 -7.41 -25.19 15.56
N ARG A 615 -6.96 -26.27 14.93
CA ARG A 615 -5.73 -26.97 15.34
C ARG A 615 -4.54 -26.02 15.47
N ALA A 616 -4.46 -25.04 14.58
CA ALA A 616 -3.47 -23.97 14.58
C ALA A 616 -3.36 -23.23 15.92
N TRP A 617 -4.45 -23.02 16.65
CA TRP A 617 -4.45 -22.34 17.96
C TRP A 617 -3.60 -23.09 18.98
N GLU A 618 -3.84 -24.39 19.14
CA GLU A 618 -3.14 -25.23 20.11
C GLU A 618 -1.63 -25.27 19.80
N ILE A 619 -1.29 -25.41 18.53
CA ILE A 619 0.10 -25.39 18.07
C ILE A 619 0.74 -24.03 18.39
N TYR A 620 0.10 -22.94 18.01
CA TYR A 620 0.65 -21.60 18.22
C TYR A 620 0.81 -21.24 19.69
N ALA A 621 -0.13 -21.68 20.54
CA ALA A 621 -0.04 -21.53 21.99
C ALA A 621 1.15 -22.32 22.58
N ALA A 622 1.41 -23.53 22.06
CA ALA A 622 2.49 -24.38 22.55
C ALA A 622 3.89 -23.92 22.13
N ILE A 623 4.04 -23.24 20.99
CA ILE A 623 5.34 -22.74 20.50
C ILE A 623 6.01 -21.82 21.52
N GLY A 624 7.28 -22.07 21.86
CA GLY A 624 8.04 -21.33 22.87
C GLY A 624 7.75 -21.76 24.31
N THR A 625 7.01 -22.85 24.52
CA THR A 625 6.72 -23.41 25.86
C THR A 625 7.34 -24.80 26.04
N GLU A 626 7.32 -25.33 27.26
CA GLU A 626 7.78 -26.69 27.54
C GLU A 626 6.99 -27.79 26.78
N ARG A 627 5.76 -27.47 26.36
CA ARG A 627 4.89 -28.39 25.59
C ARG A 627 5.19 -28.42 24.10
N GLU A 628 6.02 -27.51 23.58
CA GLU A 628 6.24 -27.35 22.14
C GLU A 628 6.65 -28.66 21.45
N LYS A 629 7.60 -29.39 22.04
CA LYS A 629 8.13 -30.63 21.45
C LYS A 629 7.08 -31.74 21.34
N GLU A 630 6.23 -31.87 22.36
CA GLU A 630 5.14 -32.86 22.38
C GLU A 630 4.09 -32.50 21.33
N VAL A 631 3.65 -31.24 21.34
CA VAL A 631 2.50 -30.77 20.56
C VAL A 631 2.82 -30.61 19.08
N THR A 632 4.07 -30.30 18.71
CA THR A 632 4.48 -30.14 17.30
C THR A 632 4.99 -31.43 16.64
N GLY A 633 5.12 -32.53 17.41
CA GLY A 633 5.67 -33.80 16.92
C GLY A 633 4.97 -34.39 15.69
N PHE A 634 3.68 -34.14 15.53
CA PHE A 634 2.88 -34.60 14.38
C PHE A 634 3.34 -33.99 13.05
N ALA A 635 3.94 -32.79 13.07
CA ALA A 635 4.22 -32.03 11.86
C ALA A 635 5.41 -32.63 11.08
N TRP A 636 6.38 -33.23 11.78
CA TRP A 636 7.61 -33.76 11.16
C TRP A 636 7.34 -34.78 10.03
N PRO A 637 6.54 -35.85 10.24
CA PRO A 637 6.21 -36.78 9.16
C PRO A 637 5.41 -36.14 8.02
N LEU A 638 4.52 -35.16 8.30
CA LEU A 638 3.77 -34.44 7.25
C LEU A 638 4.68 -33.62 6.35
N MET A 639 5.76 -33.06 6.91
CA MET A 639 6.75 -32.28 6.18
C MET A 639 7.84 -33.14 5.52
N GLY A 640 7.88 -34.45 5.81
CA GLY A 640 8.96 -35.34 5.40
C GLY A 640 10.29 -35.04 6.11
N LEU A 641 10.24 -34.50 7.33
CA LEU A 641 11.41 -34.12 8.13
C LEU A 641 11.58 -35.08 9.32
N SER A 642 12.83 -35.25 9.77
CA SER A 642 13.15 -36.09 10.94
C SER A 642 12.89 -35.42 12.29
N GLY A 643 12.75 -34.10 12.30
CA GLY A 643 12.56 -33.30 13.52
C GLY A 643 13.06 -31.86 13.38
N PRO A 644 13.15 -31.10 14.49
CA PRO A 644 13.55 -29.69 14.48
C PRO A 644 15.02 -29.45 14.09
N ASP A 645 15.87 -30.48 14.14
CA ASP A 645 17.29 -30.40 13.77
C ASP A 645 17.55 -30.78 12.30
N ALA A 646 16.50 -31.01 11.51
CA ALA A 646 16.62 -31.37 10.10
C ALA A 646 17.44 -30.33 9.32
N PRO A 647 18.37 -30.76 8.43
CA PRO A 647 19.19 -29.84 7.62
C PRO A 647 18.37 -28.82 6.81
N GLU A 648 17.17 -29.18 6.40
CA GLU A 648 16.22 -28.35 5.64
C GLU A 648 15.73 -27.13 6.42
N LEU A 649 15.80 -27.16 7.76
CA LEU A 649 15.42 -26.06 8.63
C LEU A 649 16.58 -25.13 8.96
N GLN A 650 17.83 -25.51 8.66
CA GLN A 650 19.01 -24.69 8.95
C GLN A 650 19.16 -23.53 7.97
N ILE A 651 19.69 -22.40 8.45
CA ILE A 651 19.96 -21.23 7.61
C ILE A 651 20.94 -21.63 6.50
N ARG A 652 20.59 -21.29 5.26
CA ARG A 652 21.43 -21.56 4.11
C ARG A 652 22.29 -20.35 3.74
N PRO A 653 23.47 -20.56 3.15
CA PRO A 653 24.23 -19.48 2.52
C PRO A 653 23.40 -18.80 1.43
N VAL A 654 23.44 -17.46 1.40
CA VAL A 654 22.79 -16.65 0.35
C VAL A 654 23.85 -16.21 -0.65
N ALA A 655 23.70 -16.59 -1.92
CA ALA A 655 24.61 -16.17 -2.98
C ALA A 655 24.54 -14.65 -3.17
N GLY A 656 25.70 -13.99 -3.29
CA GLY A 656 25.80 -12.54 -3.37
C GLY A 656 25.98 -11.84 -2.02
N ALA A 657 25.77 -12.51 -0.90
CA ALA A 657 26.19 -12.02 0.41
C ALA A 657 27.73 -12.07 0.49
N ARG A 658 28.37 -10.94 0.79
CA ARG A 658 29.82 -10.83 1.01
C ARG A 658 30.11 -10.44 2.45
#